data_AF-A0A952A131-F1
#
_entry.id   AF-A0A952A131-F1
#
_cell.length_a   1.000
_cell.length_b   1.000
_cell.length_c   1.000
_cell.angle_alpha   90.00
_cell.angle_beta   90.00
_cell.angle_gamma   90.00
#
_symmetry.space_group_name_H-M   'P 1'
#
loop_
_entity.id
_entity.type
_entity.pdbx_description
1 polymer ?
#
loop_
_entity_poly.entity_id
_entity_poly.type
_entity_poly.pdbx_seq_one_letter_code
_entity_poly.pdbx_strand_id
1 'polypeptide(L)'
;MNKKTPQRFTIKNIFRKRYLVLVVLIAGLIAILSLAQPPDWWQFSLTEQITQQPIFNKKNILLATNHGTVLAVHQRTGQVIWELKHEKDIASQPFLKNDKVYTSYIDGTVVAINPDTGEFIWQYKLPDSKQVHTGLLYSETTLIFGDSGGMVHGLSLSDGREKWSLQTPNPDSVDQLLTPNGIVWFGSVIMDRSKLYVIRTHGYIAEINPNTGKLIWEQKVPGTVIGEPLLTRSSLFISTDQVPLVSLSRRNGELYTAPEPQNATTIFCQVSYTQKGILTDLSERVDLNIPSILPVYEQGRGEQIIQVDKSGKVVSYDRATLRPKWQVELNYEPKRCFFDQEYGLYLGSATGTLTKVDVREQRVRWQQQLPSRLLSIFSVYRHKFVERESQKKYYYTNFVLVSDDQENFFRINPQTGEVMWSFKIDGSMYVPPVLHFGHLFIVTTNGGLYRLDPFTGKPDLGRLSPKVQATPVSQTVKEGEVFELKVKAPSDRYSNPYTAVDLSAEFINVENRKIQVHGFYYDKGEWRVRFNPPTDGRWQWTLHWRDPFQNKELSGSFTSERSYSVLQADPQTAKWLTKDGKTIFPVAGINDCFADLNQDGSPLNDWFTQDGSLKIATTSGEIPQKLSFNSQVVPMESYLDTYRNGFNLFRQNVSNCSPPLYYAENFLYSKYLSHEGKQFDALSQQLFQRGYSVWFTMFSFSLPFDGGVRYPDERFALENYIKYVVARFGAYVDVWEISNEAVASDEYVRTIAQLIEKNDPYKRLISVSWEKPQLDSITLIAPHWYQSENDNESDLATITQINKFSEYKKPVVFGEHGNQERNWDPSSAHRMRVRTWTAFFHQAGLVFWNQSSTKDYYNPTFQNSNIYLGEEERNYQSVFLQLTQGLPVSLVPQPDPPRGSGIRPYALKNETLLLYYIFNSNVEENSTTVITNTLAGRAKAEWFDTKTGELLRAEEVDPEATLTSPPFTRDIFVKLSVL
;
A
#
# COMPACT_ATOMS: atom_id res chain seq x y z
N MET A 1 -56.64 -26.82 -39.80
CA MET A 1 -56.44 -27.94 -40.75
C MET A 1 -55.13 -27.73 -41.50
N ASN A 2 -54.30 -28.77 -41.53
CA ASN A 2 -53.30 -29.16 -42.54
C ASN A 2 -52.33 -28.10 -43.12
N LYS A 3 -51.02 -28.19 -42.83
CA LYS A 3 -49.98 -29.08 -43.44
C LYS A 3 -49.46 -28.59 -44.80
N LYS A 4 -48.12 -28.44 -44.85
CA LYS A 4 -47.15 -28.76 -45.95
C LYS A 4 -46.36 -27.59 -46.57
N THR A 5 -45.08 -27.52 -46.20
CA THR A 5 -43.91 -27.32 -47.09
C THR A 5 -43.93 -28.31 -48.28
N PRO A 6 -43.26 -28.10 -49.45
CA PRO A 6 -41.83 -27.69 -49.59
C PRO A 6 -41.40 -26.91 -50.89
N GLN A 7 -40.12 -26.51 -50.93
CA GLN A 7 -39.10 -26.44 -52.03
C GLN A 7 -39.54 -26.42 -53.52
N ARG A 8 -38.91 -25.74 -54.50
CA ARG A 8 -37.49 -25.46 -54.81
C ARG A 8 -37.47 -24.61 -56.11
N PHE A 9 -36.57 -23.64 -56.30
CA PHE A 9 -35.97 -23.34 -57.62
C PHE A 9 -34.63 -22.60 -57.47
N THR A 10 -33.64 -23.07 -58.22
CA THR A 10 -32.21 -22.77 -58.08
C THR A 10 -31.74 -21.72 -59.10
N ILE A 11 -31.23 -20.61 -58.57
CA ILE A 11 -30.04 -19.80 -58.92
C ILE A 11 -29.51 -19.83 -60.38
N LYS A 12 -29.41 -18.63 -60.97
CA LYS A 12 -28.22 -18.21 -61.75
C LYS A 12 -27.92 -16.70 -61.58
N ASN A 13 -26.69 -16.41 -61.14
CA ASN A 13 -25.88 -15.21 -61.40
C ASN A 13 -26.19 -13.84 -60.76
N ILE A 14 -26.16 -13.74 -59.42
CA ILE A 14 -25.79 -12.49 -58.71
C ILE A 14 -24.90 -12.82 -57.49
N PHE A 15 -23.72 -13.41 -57.71
CA PHE A 15 -22.78 -13.73 -56.63
C PHE A 15 -21.35 -13.42 -57.07
N ARG A 16 -20.88 -12.18 -56.84
CA ARG A 16 -19.43 -11.91 -56.68
C ARG A 16 -19.09 -10.55 -56.06
N LYS A 17 -19.95 -9.53 -56.15
CA LYS A 17 -19.67 -8.22 -55.51
C LYS A 17 -20.19 -8.06 -54.07
N ARG A 18 -21.25 -8.77 -53.66
CA ARG A 18 -21.79 -8.67 -52.28
C ARG A 18 -20.99 -9.45 -51.24
N TYR A 19 -20.36 -10.58 -51.59
CA TYR A 19 -19.56 -11.36 -50.63
C TYR A 19 -18.20 -10.74 -50.33
N LEU A 20 -17.55 -10.04 -51.26
CA LEU A 20 -16.27 -9.40 -50.94
C LEU A 20 -16.45 -8.21 -49.98
N VAL A 21 -17.51 -7.41 -50.16
CA VAL A 21 -17.86 -6.31 -49.24
C VAL A 21 -18.38 -6.85 -47.91
N LEU A 22 -19.18 -7.92 -47.91
CA LEU A 22 -19.65 -8.54 -46.66
C LEU A 22 -18.53 -9.29 -45.92
N VAL A 23 -17.58 -9.92 -46.62
CA VAL A 23 -16.42 -10.59 -46.01
C VAL A 23 -15.38 -9.56 -45.55
N VAL A 24 -15.20 -8.42 -46.22
CA VAL A 24 -14.36 -7.33 -45.72
C VAL A 24 -15.06 -6.55 -44.60
N LEU A 25 -16.39 -6.45 -44.60
CA LEU A 25 -17.15 -5.90 -43.47
C LEU A 25 -17.21 -6.86 -42.30
N ILE A 26 -17.27 -8.18 -42.52
CA ILE A 26 -17.26 -9.21 -41.46
C ILE A 26 -15.83 -9.43 -40.96
N ALA A 27 -14.80 -9.43 -41.81
CA ALA A 27 -13.40 -9.45 -41.39
C ALA A 27 -12.99 -8.11 -40.76
N GLY A 28 -13.55 -6.99 -41.22
CA GLY A 28 -13.44 -5.67 -40.61
C GLY A 28 -14.19 -5.59 -39.29
N LEU A 29 -15.40 -6.17 -39.18
CA LEU A 29 -16.13 -6.29 -37.91
C LEU A 29 -15.43 -7.25 -36.96
N ILE A 30 -14.87 -8.37 -37.44
CA ILE A 30 -14.13 -9.35 -36.63
C ILE A 30 -12.79 -8.75 -36.21
N ALA A 31 -12.13 -7.95 -37.07
CA ALA A 31 -10.94 -7.18 -36.68
C ALA A 31 -11.28 -6.07 -35.68
N ILE A 32 -12.42 -5.38 -35.83
CA ILE A 32 -12.90 -4.36 -34.88
C ILE A 32 -13.40 -4.99 -33.58
N LEU A 33 -14.02 -6.18 -33.62
CA LEU A 33 -14.43 -6.98 -32.45
C LEU A 33 -13.24 -7.72 -31.81
N SER A 34 -12.14 -7.92 -32.55
CA SER A 34 -10.86 -8.44 -32.06
C SER A 34 -9.90 -7.34 -31.58
N LEU A 35 -10.13 -6.07 -31.95
CA LEU A 35 -9.37 -4.89 -31.51
C LEU A 35 -10.09 -4.08 -30.43
N ALA A 36 -11.39 -4.28 -30.24
CA ALA A 36 -12.10 -3.82 -29.06
C ALA A 36 -11.78 -4.78 -27.90
N GLN A 37 -10.81 -4.41 -27.05
CA GLN A 37 -10.67 -5.08 -25.77
C GLN A 37 -12.01 -4.96 -25.02
N PRO A 38 -12.59 -6.06 -24.52
CA PRO A 38 -13.75 -5.94 -23.65
C PRO A 38 -13.35 -5.13 -22.42
N PRO A 39 -14.28 -4.36 -21.87
CA PRO A 39 -13.91 -3.45 -20.81
C PRO A 39 -13.44 -4.21 -19.53
N ASP A 40 -12.49 -3.70 -18.72
CA ASP A 40 -11.97 -4.33 -17.47
C ASP A 40 -13.00 -4.30 -16.30
N TRP A 41 -14.27 -4.12 -16.63
CA TRP A 41 -15.38 -4.56 -15.80
C TRP A 41 -16.22 -5.48 -16.66
N TRP A 42 -16.55 -6.61 -16.07
CA TRP A 42 -17.27 -7.63 -16.75
C TRP A 42 -18.25 -8.18 -15.75
N GLN A 43 -19.53 -8.16 -16.12
CA GLN A 43 -20.50 -9.03 -15.50
C GLN A 43 -20.50 -10.29 -16.36
N PHE A 44 -20.13 -11.39 -15.75
CA PHE A 44 -20.27 -12.70 -16.36
C PHE A 44 -21.47 -13.36 -15.71
N SER A 45 -22.45 -13.71 -16.52
CA SER A 45 -23.60 -14.50 -16.10
C SER A 45 -23.49 -15.87 -16.74
N LEU A 46 -23.36 -16.89 -15.91
CA LEU A 46 -23.61 -18.26 -16.35
C LEU A 46 -25.11 -18.51 -16.40
N THR A 47 -25.55 -19.37 -17.32
CA THR A 47 -26.90 -19.93 -17.28
C THR A 47 -27.08 -20.94 -16.12
N GLU A 48 -25.96 -21.40 -15.56
CA GLU A 48 -25.89 -22.40 -14.50
C GLU A 48 -25.54 -21.76 -13.15
N GLN A 49 -25.98 -22.38 -12.06
CA GLN A 49 -25.80 -21.81 -10.72
C GLN A 49 -24.36 -21.98 -10.24
N ILE A 50 -23.77 -20.89 -9.73
CA ILE A 50 -22.48 -20.92 -9.02
C ILE A 50 -22.78 -21.15 -7.54
N THR A 51 -22.46 -22.35 -7.04
CA THR A 51 -22.70 -22.72 -5.64
C THR A 51 -21.42 -22.79 -4.80
N GLN A 52 -20.26 -22.56 -5.41
CA GLN A 52 -18.94 -22.73 -4.79
C GLN A 52 -18.17 -21.41 -4.72
N GLN A 53 -17.24 -21.27 -3.76
CA GLN A 53 -16.40 -20.06 -3.67
C GLN A 53 -15.45 -19.93 -4.87
N PRO A 54 -15.27 -18.71 -5.40
CA PRO A 54 -14.29 -18.45 -6.45
C PRO A 54 -12.87 -18.68 -5.93
N ILE A 55 -12.04 -19.32 -6.76
CA ILE A 55 -10.64 -19.63 -6.45
C ILE A 55 -9.74 -18.72 -7.27
N PHE A 56 -8.72 -18.13 -6.65
CA PHE A 56 -7.86 -17.15 -7.30
C PHE A 56 -6.44 -17.70 -7.44
N ASN A 57 -5.86 -17.61 -8.64
CA ASN A 57 -4.41 -17.73 -8.84
C ASN A 57 -3.82 -16.34 -9.21
N LYS A 58 -2.63 -16.26 -9.80
CA LYS A 58 -2.02 -14.98 -10.20
C LYS A 58 -2.72 -14.27 -11.38
N LYS A 59 -3.53 -14.97 -12.17
CA LYS A 59 -4.06 -14.51 -13.47
C LYS A 59 -5.58 -14.70 -13.62
N ASN A 60 -6.12 -15.78 -13.08
CA ASN A 60 -7.46 -16.30 -13.35
C ASN A 60 -8.30 -16.44 -12.06
N ILE A 61 -9.61 -16.29 -12.21
CA ILE A 61 -10.66 -16.67 -11.26
C ILE A 61 -11.22 -18.00 -11.74
N LEU A 62 -11.10 -19.05 -10.94
CA LEU A 62 -11.77 -20.31 -11.24
C LEU A 62 -13.13 -20.36 -10.55
N LEU A 63 -14.13 -20.78 -11.33
CA LEU A 63 -15.51 -20.93 -10.90
C LEU A 63 -15.95 -22.37 -11.16
N ALA A 64 -16.85 -22.85 -10.31
CA ALA A 64 -17.47 -24.16 -10.43
C ALA A 64 -19.00 -24.01 -10.35
N THR A 65 -19.70 -24.68 -11.27
CA THR A 65 -21.16 -24.73 -11.29
C THR A 65 -21.67 -26.01 -10.64
N ASN A 66 -22.93 -26.00 -10.22
CA ASN A 66 -23.61 -27.19 -9.72
C ASN A 66 -23.68 -28.33 -10.76
N HIS A 67 -23.69 -28.03 -12.06
CA HIS A 67 -23.85 -28.99 -13.15
C HIS A 67 -22.55 -29.55 -13.74
N GLY A 68 -21.48 -29.63 -12.94
CA GLY A 68 -20.25 -30.29 -13.40
C GLY A 68 -19.28 -29.39 -14.17
N THR A 69 -19.60 -28.11 -14.36
CA THR A 69 -18.74 -27.19 -15.12
C THR A 69 -17.70 -26.53 -14.22
N VAL A 70 -16.43 -26.60 -14.61
CA VAL A 70 -15.33 -25.80 -14.04
C VAL A 70 -14.80 -24.88 -15.13
N LEU A 71 -14.66 -23.59 -14.85
CA LEU A 71 -14.13 -22.63 -15.81
C LEU A 71 -13.10 -21.71 -15.16
N ALA A 72 -12.16 -21.23 -15.98
CA ALA A 72 -11.27 -20.15 -15.58
C ALA A 72 -11.62 -18.87 -16.36
N VAL A 73 -11.76 -17.79 -15.62
CA VAL A 73 -12.01 -16.46 -16.14
C VAL A 73 -10.79 -15.59 -15.88
N HIS A 74 -10.31 -14.85 -16.87
CA HIS A 74 -9.21 -13.93 -16.68
C HIS A 74 -9.61 -12.81 -15.70
N GLN A 75 -8.85 -12.62 -14.63
CA GLN A 75 -9.20 -11.70 -13.54
C GLN A 75 -9.46 -10.27 -14.02
N ARG A 76 -8.65 -9.81 -14.99
CA ARG A 76 -8.72 -8.44 -15.49
C ARG A 76 -9.84 -8.23 -16.51
N THR A 77 -10.07 -9.21 -17.40
CA THR A 77 -10.86 -8.99 -18.62
C THR A 77 -12.21 -9.72 -18.63
N GLY A 78 -12.42 -10.68 -17.73
CA GLY A 78 -13.67 -11.44 -17.69
C GLY A 78 -13.84 -12.47 -18.77
N GLN A 79 -12.82 -12.62 -19.61
CA GLN A 79 -12.84 -13.62 -20.66
C GLN A 79 -12.65 -15.00 -20.05
N VAL A 80 -13.54 -15.91 -20.41
CA VAL A 80 -13.34 -17.34 -20.17
C VAL A 80 -12.08 -17.76 -20.93
N ILE A 81 -11.05 -18.17 -20.20
CA ILE A 81 -9.80 -18.69 -20.76
C ILE A 81 -10.02 -20.14 -21.22
N TRP A 82 -10.67 -20.92 -20.36
CA TRP A 82 -11.03 -22.31 -20.64
C TRP A 82 -12.28 -22.69 -19.85
N GLU A 83 -12.99 -23.70 -20.35
CA GLU A 83 -14.18 -24.28 -19.76
C GLU A 83 -14.08 -25.80 -19.86
N LEU A 84 -14.37 -26.48 -18.75
CA LEU A 84 -14.36 -27.93 -18.63
C LEU A 84 -15.72 -28.40 -18.14
N LYS A 85 -16.43 -29.13 -19.01
CA LYS A 85 -17.76 -29.67 -18.71
C LYS A 85 -17.67 -31.13 -18.35
N HIS A 86 -18.27 -31.52 -17.24
CA HIS A 86 -18.50 -32.91 -16.88
C HIS A 86 -20.00 -33.21 -16.91
N GLU A 87 -20.38 -34.45 -17.21
CA GLU A 87 -21.80 -34.85 -17.34
C GLU A 87 -22.54 -34.94 -16.01
N LYS A 88 -21.80 -34.80 -14.90
CA LYS A 88 -22.29 -35.08 -13.54
C LYS A 88 -21.91 -33.92 -12.63
N ASP A 89 -22.80 -33.67 -11.67
CA ASP A 89 -22.65 -32.56 -10.72
C ASP A 89 -21.34 -32.67 -9.92
N ILE A 90 -20.81 -31.51 -9.54
CA ILE A 90 -19.63 -31.41 -8.69
C ILE A 90 -20.01 -31.88 -7.27
N ALA A 91 -19.27 -32.87 -6.76
CA ALA A 91 -19.46 -33.42 -5.43
C ALA A 91 -18.70 -32.66 -4.32
N SER A 92 -17.69 -31.85 -4.68
CA SER A 92 -16.86 -31.14 -3.71
C SER A 92 -16.43 -29.75 -4.17
N GLN A 93 -16.31 -28.83 -3.22
CA GLN A 93 -15.73 -27.51 -3.47
C GLN A 93 -14.32 -27.65 -4.06
N PRO A 94 -14.05 -27.10 -5.26
CA PRO A 94 -12.70 -27.17 -5.80
C PRO A 94 -11.73 -26.36 -4.94
N PHE A 95 -10.45 -26.72 -4.96
CA PHE A 95 -9.42 -25.96 -4.25
C PHE A 95 -8.10 -25.93 -5.02
N LEU A 96 -7.34 -24.84 -4.84
CA LEU A 96 -6.01 -24.65 -5.44
C LEU A 96 -4.91 -25.05 -4.44
N LYS A 97 -4.05 -25.99 -4.83
CA LYS A 97 -2.89 -26.40 -4.03
C LYS A 97 -1.73 -26.83 -4.94
N ASN A 98 -0.53 -26.32 -4.64
CA ASN A 98 0.69 -26.61 -5.40
C ASN A 98 0.50 -26.39 -6.92
N ASP A 99 -0.15 -25.27 -7.29
CA ASP A 99 -0.48 -24.87 -8.67
C ASP A 99 -1.37 -25.86 -9.44
N LYS A 100 -2.17 -26.66 -8.72
CA LYS A 100 -3.19 -27.56 -9.29
C LYS A 100 -4.54 -27.32 -8.64
N VAL A 101 -5.60 -27.43 -9.43
CA VAL A 101 -6.98 -27.36 -8.95
C VAL A 101 -7.53 -28.77 -8.80
N TYR A 102 -8.04 -29.12 -7.62
CA TYR A 102 -8.62 -30.44 -7.36
C TYR A 102 -10.12 -30.31 -7.23
N THR A 103 -10.87 -31.24 -7.82
CA THR A 103 -12.33 -31.36 -7.66
C THR A 103 -12.77 -32.80 -7.84
N SER A 104 -14.00 -33.09 -7.44
CA SER A 104 -14.64 -34.39 -7.62
C SER A 104 -16.08 -34.24 -8.10
N TYR A 105 -16.57 -35.29 -8.73
CA TYR A 105 -17.91 -35.39 -9.28
C TYR A 105 -18.68 -36.53 -8.62
N ILE A 106 -20.02 -36.41 -8.59
CA ILE A 106 -20.89 -37.38 -7.90
C ILE A 106 -20.70 -38.80 -8.43
N ASP A 107 -20.33 -38.95 -9.70
CA ASP A 107 -20.13 -40.25 -10.34
C ASP A 107 -18.85 -40.99 -9.95
N GLY A 108 -18.11 -40.53 -8.94
CA GLY A 108 -16.89 -41.22 -8.53
C GLY A 108 -15.62 -40.69 -9.18
N THR A 109 -15.71 -39.65 -10.02
CA THR A 109 -14.54 -39.08 -10.70
C THR A 109 -13.85 -38.03 -9.82
N VAL A 110 -12.54 -38.13 -9.65
CA VAL A 110 -11.69 -37.17 -8.93
C VAL A 110 -10.57 -36.72 -9.85
N VAL A 111 -10.34 -35.42 -9.95
CA VAL A 111 -9.41 -34.84 -10.95
C VAL A 111 -8.48 -33.81 -10.34
N ALA A 112 -7.29 -33.70 -10.92
CA ALA A 112 -6.42 -32.54 -10.79
C ALA A 112 -6.29 -31.83 -12.15
N ILE A 113 -6.48 -30.53 -12.14
CA ILE A 113 -6.57 -29.68 -13.34
C ILE A 113 -5.47 -28.62 -13.28
N ASN A 114 -4.88 -28.32 -14.42
CA ASN A 114 -4.00 -27.17 -14.58
C ASN A 114 -4.83 -25.88 -14.57
N PRO A 115 -4.62 -24.95 -13.61
CA PRO A 115 -5.45 -23.75 -13.49
C PRO A 115 -5.31 -22.76 -14.65
N ASP A 116 -4.23 -22.84 -15.42
CA ASP A 116 -3.97 -21.92 -16.54
C ASP A 116 -4.51 -22.46 -17.88
N THR A 117 -4.55 -23.77 -18.08
CA THR A 117 -4.95 -24.40 -19.36
C THR A 117 -6.26 -25.18 -19.31
N GLY A 118 -6.73 -25.59 -18.12
CA GLY A 118 -7.89 -26.46 -17.97
C GLY A 118 -7.61 -27.93 -18.26
N GLU A 119 -6.36 -28.30 -18.57
CA GLU A 119 -5.98 -29.67 -18.88
C GLU A 119 -5.92 -30.53 -17.62
N PHE A 120 -6.37 -31.78 -17.73
CA PHE A 120 -6.21 -32.76 -16.66
C PHE A 120 -4.72 -33.11 -16.49
N ILE A 121 -4.24 -32.92 -15.27
CA ILE A 121 -2.92 -33.39 -14.84
C ILE A 121 -3.00 -34.87 -14.50
N TRP A 122 -4.06 -35.28 -13.79
CA TRP A 122 -4.40 -36.66 -13.53
C TRP A 122 -5.90 -36.81 -13.25
N GLN A 123 -6.42 -38.03 -13.42
CA GLN A 123 -7.79 -38.41 -13.11
C GLN A 123 -7.80 -39.77 -12.39
N TYR A 124 -8.66 -39.88 -11.38
CA TYR A 124 -8.99 -41.11 -10.66
C TYR A 124 -10.49 -41.36 -10.79
N LYS A 125 -10.89 -42.62 -10.97
CA LYS A 125 -12.29 -43.00 -11.17
C LYS A 125 -12.63 -44.21 -10.31
N LEU A 126 -13.60 -44.05 -9.43
CA LEU A 126 -14.20 -45.17 -8.70
C LEU A 126 -15.03 -46.06 -9.63
N PRO A 127 -15.31 -47.32 -9.24
CA PRO A 127 -16.28 -48.16 -9.95
C PRO A 127 -17.65 -47.47 -10.06
N ASP A 128 -18.36 -47.67 -11.17
CA ASP A 128 -19.63 -46.97 -11.48
C ASP A 128 -20.75 -47.17 -10.43
N SER A 129 -20.63 -48.18 -9.57
CA SER A 129 -21.55 -48.45 -8.46
C SER A 129 -21.30 -47.57 -7.22
N LYS A 130 -20.25 -46.75 -7.23
CA LYS A 130 -19.82 -45.91 -6.10
C LYS A 130 -19.87 -44.44 -6.49
N GLN A 131 -20.25 -43.60 -5.53
CA GLN A 131 -20.37 -42.15 -5.69
C GLN A 131 -19.52 -41.44 -4.66
N VAL A 132 -19.01 -40.24 -5.00
CA VAL A 132 -18.39 -39.35 -4.01
C VAL A 132 -19.46 -38.40 -3.50
N HIS A 133 -19.69 -38.42 -2.19
CA HIS A 133 -20.64 -37.52 -1.52
C HIS A 133 -20.01 -36.67 -0.42
N THR A 134 -18.70 -36.83 -0.19
CA THR A 134 -17.94 -36.03 0.77
C THR A 134 -17.15 -34.93 0.07
N GLY A 135 -16.86 -33.84 0.78
CA GLY A 135 -15.86 -32.87 0.34
C GLY A 135 -14.46 -33.50 0.20
N LEU A 136 -13.63 -32.94 -0.69
CA LEU A 136 -12.22 -33.34 -0.81
C LEU A 136 -11.40 -32.68 0.30
N LEU A 137 -10.66 -33.48 1.05
CA LEU A 137 -9.69 -33.03 2.04
C LEU A 137 -8.27 -33.26 1.54
N TYR A 138 -7.29 -32.60 2.14
CA TYR A 138 -5.89 -32.87 1.84
C TYR A 138 -4.97 -32.73 3.05
N SER A 139 -3.93 -33.56 3.06
CA SER A 139 -2.73 -33.43 3.89
C SER A 139 -1.58 -32.87 3.05
N GLU A 140 -0.34 -32.89 3.55
CA GLU A 140 0.81 -32.41 2.77
C GLU A 140 1.01 -33.16 1.45
N THR A 141 0.68 -34.46 1.41
CA THR A 141 0.97 -35.32 0.25
C THR A 141 -0.22 -36.14 -0.25
N THR A 142 -1.35 -36.11 0.45
CA THR A 142 -2.47 -37.02 0.20
C THR A 142 -3.80 -36.27 0.12
N LEU A 143 -4.56 -36.48 -0.96
CA LEU A 143 -5.95 -36.08 -1.16
C LEU A 143 -6.87 -37.16 -0.59
N ILE A 144 -7.92 -36.78 0.15
CA ILE A 144 -8.73 -37.72 0.92
C ILE A 144 -10.22 -37.47 0.67
N PHE A 145 -11.00 -38.54 0.49
CA PHE A 145 -12.46 -38.48 0.33
C PHE A 145 -13.12 -39.82 0.71
N GLY A 146 -14.42 -39.78 0.97
CA GLY A 146 -15.26 -40.95 1.21
C GLY A 146 -16.18 -41.27 0.04
N ASP A 147 -16.47 -42.56 -0.15
CA ASP A 147 -17.43 -43.05 -1.15
C ASP A 147 -18.78 -43.46 -0.52
N SER A 148 -19.78 -43.68 -1.37
CA SER A 148 -21.12 -44.15 -0.96
C SER A 148 -21.15 -45.56 -0.36
N GLY A 149 -20.05 -46.31 -0.46
CA GLY A 149 -19.85 -47.61 0.17
C GLY A 149 -19.27 -47.55 1.58
N GLY A 150 -19.04 -46.35 2.11
CA GLY A 150 -18.38 -46.17 3.41
C GLY A 150 -16.89 -46.47 3.38
N MET A 151 -16.24 -46.46 2.21
CA MET A 151 -14.80 -46.54 2.08
C MET A 151 -14.20 -45.13 2.07
N VAL A 152 -13.07 -44.95 2.75
CA VAL A 152 -12.28 -43.70 2.71
C VAL A 152 -11.02 -43.94 1.90
N HIS A 153 -10.77 -43.09 0.92
CA HIS A 153 -9.64 -43.17 0.00
C HIS A 153 -8.61 -42.09 0.32
N GLY A 154 -7.33 -42.43 0.19
CA GLY A 154 -6.21 -41.50 0.19
C GLY A 154 -5.44 -41.61 -1.12
N LEU A 155 -5.53 -40.58 -1.96
CA LEU A 155 -4.79 -40.47 -3.22
C LEU A 155 -3.56 -39.59 -3.07
N SER A 156 -2.52 -39.87 -3.83
CA SER A 156 -1.36 -38.99 -3.94
C SER A 156 -1.72 -37.66 -4.61
N LEU A 157 -1.40 -36.53 -3.97
CA LEU A 157 -1.64 -35.19 -4.56
C LEU A 157 -0.85 -34.98 -5.86
N SER A 158 0.33 -35.58 -6.00
CA SER A 158 1.20 -35.33 -7.16
C SER A 158 0.70 -35.99 -8.44
N ASP A 159 0.20 -37.23 -8.35
CA ASP A 159 -0.06 -38.10 -9.50
C ASP A 159 -1.38 -38.90 -9.42
N GLY A 160 -2.21 -38.68 -8.40
CA GLY A 160 -3.56 -39.25 -8.30
C GLY A 160 -3.62 -40.74 -7.95
N ARG A 161 -2.48 -41.40 -7.72
CA ARG A 161 -2.44 -42.83 -7.38
C ARG A 161 -2.99 -43.08 -5.98
N GLU A 162 -3.81 -44.12 -5.81
CA GLU A 162 -4.28 -44.54 -4.49
C GLU A 162 -3.10 -45.00 -3.63
N LYS A 163 -2.92 -44.35 -2.48
CA LYS A 163 -1.93 -44.68 -1.46
C LYS A 163 -2.49 -45.68 -0.44
N TRP A 164 -3.75 -45.47 -0.06
CA TRP A 164 -4.47 -46.31 0.88
C TRP A 164 -5.97 -46.18 0.66
N SER A 165 -6.69 -47.21 1.03
CA SER A 165 -8.15 -47.22 1.17
C SER A 165 -8.50 -47.94 2.47
N LEU A 166 -9.52 -47.44 3.18
CA LEU A 166 -9.95 -47.99 4.45
C LEU A 166 -11.46 -48.21 4.42
N GLN A 167 -11.87 -49.48 4.52
CA GLN A 167 -13.26 -49.81 4.79
C GLN A 167 -13.57 -49.41 6.23
N THR A 168 -14.59 -48.58 6.39
CA THR A 168 -15.02 -48.19 7.73
C THR A 168 -15.91 -49.32 8.33
N PRO A 169 -15.82 -49.63 9.64
CA PRO A 169 -16.53 -50.77 10.25
C PRO A 169 -18.06 -50.73 10.08
N ASN A 170 -18.70 -51.89 9.92
CA ASN A 170 -20.16 -52.05 9.79
C ASN A 170 -20.79 -51.33 8.56
N PRO A 171 -20.56 -51.84 7.33
CA PRO A 171 -21.01 -51.22 6.08
C PRO A 171 -22.52 -51.38 5.80
N ASP A 172 -23.19 -52.31 6.49
CA ASP A 172 -24.58 -52.71 6.15
C ASP A 172 -25.66 -51.83 6.81
N SER A 173 -25.29 -50.91 7.71
CA SER A 173 -26.24 -50.00 8.36
C SER A 173 -26.41 -48.67 7.62
N VAL A 174 -26.16 -48.64 6.31
CA VAL A 174 -26.46 -47.50 5.43
C VAL A 174 -27.95 -47.54 5.08
N ASP A 175 -28.81 -47.51 6.11
CA ASP A 175 -30.22 -47.25 5.88
C ASP A 175 -30.35 -45.80 5.45
N GLN A 176 -30.84 -45.65 4.24
CA GLN A 176 -31.19 -44.39 3.61
C GLN A 176 -32.22 -43.66 4.50
N LEU A 177 -31.77 -42.73 5.33
CA LEU A 177 -32.63 -41.63 5.76
C LEU A 177 -32.86 -40.73 4.54
N LEU A 178 -33.74 -41.20 3.64
CA LEU A 178 -34.39 -40.36 2.65
C LEU A 178 -35.25 -39.36 3.43
N THR A 179 -34.71 -38.16 3.64
CA THR A 179 -35.57 -37.03 3.95
C THR A 179 -36.53 -36.82 2.76
N PRO A 180 -37.76 -36.30 2.96
CA PRO A 180 -38.74 -36.09 1.88
C PRO A 180 -38.23 -35.24 0.69
N ASN A 181 -37.05 -34.63 0.81
CA ASN A 181 -36.41 -33.77 -0.18
C ASN A 181 -35.11 -34.36 -0.78
N GLY A 182 -34.77 -35.62 -0.53
CA GLY A 182 -33.73 -36.35 -1.27
C GLY A 182 -32.27 -35.99 -0.95
N ILE A 183 -31.98 -35.26 0.13
CA ILE A 183 -30.59 -34.99 0.57
C ILE A 183 -30.19 -36.06 1.58
N VAL A 184 -29.14 -36.83 1.23
CA VAL A 184 -28.55 -37.85 2.10
C VAL A 184 -27.37 -37.23 2.85
N TRP A 185 -27.46 -37.15 4.17
CA TRP A 185 -26.30 -36.83 5.02
C TRP A 185 -25.36 -38.04 5.04
N PHE A 186 -24.29 -37.99 4.24
CA PHE A 186 -23.17 -38.93 4.37
C PHE A 186 -22.21 -38.43 5.44
N GLY A 187 -21.56 -39.35 6.15
CA GLY A 187 -20.66 -39.01 7.25
C GLY A 187 -19.64 -37.91 6.90
N SER A 188 -19.40 -36.98 7.83
CA SER A 188 -18.46 -35.89 7.66
C SER A 188 -17.02 -36.37 7.84
N VAL A 189 -16.12 -35.94 6.95
CA VAL A 189 -14.68 -36.11 7.10
C VAL A 189 -14.06 -34.76 7.45
N ILE A 190 -13.19 -34.71 8.45
CA ILE A 190 -12.54 -33.48 8.93
C ILE A 190 -11.05 -33.66 9.09
N MET A 191 -10.28 -32.68 8.63
CA MET A 191 -8.83 -32.65 8.77
C MET A 191 -8.38 -31.61 9.80
N ASP A 192 -7.47 -31.97 10.70
CA ASP A 192 -6.68 -30.99 11.47
C ASP A 192 -5.20 -31.38 11.50
N ARG A 193 -4.37 -30.55 10.88
CA ARG A 193 -2.90 -30.68 10.75
C ARG A 193 -2.45 -32.04 10.23
N SER A 194 -2.46 -33.06 11.10
CA SER A 194 -1.98 -34.42 10.87
C SER A 194 -3.00 -35.51 11.25
N LYS A 195 -4.26 -35.15 11.53
CA LYS A 195 -5.32 -36.08 11.97
C LYS A 195 -6.54 -35.97 11.06
N LEU A 196 -7.09 -37.12 10.67
CA LEU A 196 -8.36 -37.26 9.95
C LEU A 196 -9.42 -37.74 10.94
N TYR A 197 -10.57 -37.08 11.00
CA TYR A 197 -11.74 -37.56 11.72
C TYR A 197 -12.80 -37.99 10.71
N VAL A 198 -13.39 -39.16 10.92
CA VAL A 198 -14.51 -39.67 10.12
C VAL A 198 -15.70 -39.83 11.06
N ILE A 199 -16.78 -39.12 10.78
CA ILE A 199 -17.96 -39.03 11.65
C ILE A 199 -19.14 -39.53 10.85
N ARG A 200 -19.83 -40.57 11.34
CA ARG A 200 -21.02 -41.13 10.68
C ARG A 200 -22.30 -40.71 11.37
N THR A 201 -23.37 -40.70 10.60
CA THR A 201 -24.73 -40.36 11.04
C THR A 201 -25.19 -41.18 12.25
N HIS A 202 -24.94 -42.48 12.32
CA HIS A 202 -25.34 -43.32 13.47
C HIS A 202 -24.39 -43.27 14.69
N GLY A 203 -23.63 -42.19 14.86
CA GLY A 203 -22.86 -41.95 16.07
C GLY A 203 -21.47 -42.61 16.13
N TYR A 204 -20.96 -43.14 15.02
CA TYR A 204 -19.59 -43.70 14.98
C TYR A 204 -18.58 -42.65 14.55
N ILE A 205 -17.56 -42.44 15.37
CA ILE A 205 -16.52 -41.43 15.16
C ILE A 205 -15.15 -42.10 15.25
N ALA A 206 -14.33 -41.92 14.22
CA ALA A 206 -13.00 -42.49 14.14
C ALA A 206 -11.95 -41.41 13.88
N GLU A 207 -10.78 -41.55 14.51
CA GLU A 207 -9.57 -40.82 14.13
C GLU A 207 -8.68 -41.74 13.29
N ILE A 208 -8.21 -41.25 12.14
CA ILE A 208 -7.37 -41.96 11.18
C ILE A 208 -6.14 -41.11 10.88
N ASN A 209 -5.00 -41.75 10.63
CA ASN A 209 -3.82 -41.07 10.11
C ASN A 209 -4.03 -40.74 8.61
N PRO A 210 -3.99 -39.46 8.21
CA PRO A 210 -4.30 -39.04 6.84
C PRO A 210 -3.27 -39.46 5.79
N ASN A 211 -2.04 -39.79 6.20
CA ASN A 211 -0.98 -40.19 5.27
C ASN A 211 -0.93 -41.71 5.08
N THR A 212 -1.32 -42.49 6.09
CA THR A 212 -1.20 -43.96 6.05
C THR A 212 -2.54 -44.70 6.02
N GLY A 213 -3.65 -44.01 6.30
CA GLY A 213 -4.97 -44.65 6.42
C GLY A 213 -5.15 -45.48 7.69
N LYS A 214 -4.18 -45.47 8.61
CA LYS A 214 -4.25 -46.28 9.85
C LYS A 214 -5.26 -45.69 10.83
N LEU A 215 -6.23 -46.51 11.27
CA LEU A 215 -7.14 -46.18 12.37
C LEU A 215 -6.35 -45.98 13.68
N ILE A 216 -6.60 -44.87 14.36
CA ILE A 216 -5.98 -44.49 15.64
C ILE A 216 -6.90 -44.86 16.80
N TRP A 217 -8.16 -44.40 16.77
CA TRP A 217 -9.19 -44.76 17.73
C TRP A 217 -10.57 -44.66 17.09
N GLU A 218 -11.55 -45.35 17.69
CA GLU A 218 -12.96 -45.30 17.32
C GLU A 218 -13.81 -45.18 18.58
N GLN A 219 -14.87 -44.38 18.53
CA GLN A 219 -15.81 -44.20 19.62
C GLN A 219 -17.25 -44.12 19.08
N LYS A 220 -18.17 -44.82 19.75
CA LYS A 220 -19.61 -44.66 19.54
C LYS A 220 -20.17 -43.61 20.49
N VAL A 221 -20.91 -42.64 19.95
CA VAL A 221 -21.70 -41.66 20.70
C VAL A 221 -23.18 -42.08 20.75
N PRO A 222 -23.92 -41.70 21.80
CA PRO A 222 -25.36 -41.92 21.87
C PRO A 222 -26.11 -41.15 20.77
N GLY A 223 -27.08 -41.79 20.13
CA GLY A 223 -27.93 -41.14 19.13
C GLY A 223 -27.31 -40.94 17.76
N THR A 224 -28.09 -40.30 16.89
CA THR A 224 -27.71 -39.90 15.54
C THR A 224 -26.98 -38.56 15.62
N VAL A 225 -25.84 -38.42 14.93
CA VAL A 225 -25.16 -37.13 14.75
C VAL A 225 -26.03 -36.26 13.87
N ILE A 226 -26.52 -35.17 14.43
CA ILE A 226 -27.46 -34.26 13.76
C ILE A 226 -26.85 -32.91 13.41
N GLY A 227 -25.58 -32.63 13.74
CA GLY A 227 -24.96 -31.34 13.47
C GLY A 227 -23.52 -31.44 12.98
N GLU A 228 -22.98 -30.32 12.50
CA GLU A 228 -21.57 -30.26 12.14
C GLU A 228 -20.69 -30.41 13.41
N PRO A 229 -19.71 -31.31 13.36
CA PRO A 229 -18.76 -31.49 14.46
C PRO A 229 -17.85 -30.28 14.68
N LEU A 230 -17.65 -29.94 15.94
CA LEU A 230 -16.79 -28.83 16.33
C LEU A 230 -15.45 -29.32 16.86
N LEU A 231 -14.36 -28.99 16.15
CA LEU A 231 -13.01 -29.38 16.56
C LEU A 231 -12.30 -28.26 17.33
N THR A 232 -11.81 -28.57 18.54
CA THR A 232 -10.97 -27.68 19.37
C THR A 232 -9.56 -28.25 19.54
N ARG A 233 -8.65 -27.57 20.24
CA ARG A 233 -7.29 -28.08 20.48
C ARG A 233 -7.23 -29.44 21.19
N SER A 234 -8.17 -29.73 22.09
CA SER A 234 -8.15 -30.96 22.89
C SER A 234 -9.41 -31.82 22.78
N SER A 235 -10.50 -31.29 22.22
CA SER A 235 -11.79 -31.98 22.19
C SER A 235 -12.49 -31.84 20.85
N LEU A 236 -13.27 -32.86 20.47
CA LEU A 236 -14.19 -32.88 19.34
C LEU A 236 -15.62 -32.89 19.90
N PHE A 237 -16.39 -31.84 19.63
CA PHE A 237 -17.77 -31.69 20.09
C PHE A 237 -18.74 -32.11 19.01
N ILE A 238 -19.79 -32.82 19.38
CA ILE A 238 -20.78 -33.39 18.46
C ILE A 238 -22.17 -33.13 19.04
N SER A 239 -23.10 -32.77 18.18
CA SER A 239 -24.52 -32.69 18.53
C SER A 239 -25.26 -33.93 18.05
N THR A 240 -26.05 -34.52 18.94
CA THR A 240 -26.84 -35.72 18.66
C THR A 240 -28.31 -35.48 18.97
N ASP A 241 -29.20 -36.29 18.39
CA ASP A 241 -30.64 -36.25 18.65
C ASP A 241 -31.02 -36.69 20.08
N GLN A 242 -30.20 -37.53 20.72
CA GLN A 242 -30.42 -38.01 22.08
C GLN A 242 -29.71 -37.17 23.15
N VAL A 243 -28.51 -36.66 22.84
CA VAL A 243 -27.71 -35.84 23.76
C VAL A 243 -27.32 -34.54 23.03
N PRO A 244 -27.80 -33.36 23.48
CA PRO A 244 -27.63 -32.11 22.73
C PRO A 244 -26.17 -31.75 22.43
N LEU A 245 -25.26 -32.12 23.33
CA LEU A 245 -23.83 -31.93 23.18
C LEU A 245 -23.03 -33.05 23.85
N VAL A 246 -22.20 -33.71 23.07
CA VAL A 246 -21.17 -34.63 23.55
C VAL A 246 -19.78 -34.12 23.17
N SER A 247 -18.80 -34.39 24.01
CA SER A 247 -17.40 -33.99 23.82
C SER A 247 -16.51 -35.23 23.83
N LEU A 248 -15.62 -35.35 22.86
CA LEU A 248 -14.66 -36.45 22.73
C LEU A 248 -13.25 -35.92 22.91
N SER A 249 -12.44 -36.56 23.74
CA SER A 249 -11.02 -36.26 23.86
C SER A 249 -10.30 -36.56 22.54
N ARG A 250 -9.55 -35.59 22.02
CA ARG A 250 -8.72 -35.77 20.82
C ARG A 250 -7.48 -36.62 21.05
N ARG A 251 -7.18 -36.95 22.31
CA ARG A 251 -6.02 -37.78 22.67
C ARG A 251 -6.34 -39.27 22.48
N ASN A 252 -7.55 -39.69 22.85
CA ASN A 252 -7.90 -41.10 22.98
C ASN A 252 -9.38 -41.42 22.70
N GLY A 253 -10.21 -40.45 22.29
CA GLY A 253 -11.62 -40.68 21.99
C GLY A 253 -12.55 -40.74 23.20
N GLU A 254 -12.07 -40.48 24.43
CA GLU A 254 -12.91 -40.53 25.63
C GLU A 254 -14.11 -39.57 25.53
N LEU A 255 -15.30 -40.11 25.82
CA LEU A 255 -16.57 -39.42 25.73
C LEU A 255 -16.94 -38.73 27.06
N TYR A 256 -17.35 -37.46 26.96
CA TYR A 256 -17.90 -36.64 28.05
C TYR A 256 -19.26 -36.08 27.61
N THR A 257 -20.28 -36.16 28.47
CA THR A 257 -21.65 -35.68 28.19
C THR A 257 -22.03 -34.51 29.11
N ALA A 258 -22.80 -33.55 28.60
CA ALA A 258 -23.40 -32.49 29.41
C ALA A 258 -24.71 -32.98 30.09
N PRO A 259 -25.08 -32.44 31.27
CA PRO A 259 -26.42 -32.65 31.85
C PRO A 259 -27.52 -32.02 30.97
N GLU A 260 -28.70 -32.65 30.92
CA GLU A 260 -29.86 -32.24 30.10
C GLU A 260 -30.29 -30.76 30.31
N PRO A 261 -30.41 -29.98 29.22
CA PRO A 261 -31.32 -28.85 29.13
C PRO A 261 -32.66 -29.31 28.55
N GLN A 262 -33.77 -29.04 29.24
CA GLN A 262 -35.13 -29.28 28.73
C GLN A 262 -35.39 -28.41 27.48
N ASN A 263 -35.82 -29.04 26.39
CA ASN A 263 -36.39 -28.41 25.18
C ASN A 263 -35.49 -27.42 24.39
N ALA A 264 -34.24 -27.79 24.07
CA ALA A 264 -33.39 -26.97 23.20
C ALA A 264 -33.63 -27.26 21.71
N THR A 265 -34.28 -26.32 21.00
CA THR A 265 -34.43 -26.34 19.53
C THR A 265 -33.74 -25.12 18.94
N THR A 266 -32.92 -25.27 17.90
CA THR A 266 -31.80 -24.33 17.63
C THR A 266 -31.66 -23.89 16.16
N ILE A 267 -30.83 -22.86 15.90
CA ILE A 267 -30.53 -22.16 14.63
C ILE A 267 -29.10 -22.48 14.19
N PHE A 268 -28.82 -22.59 12.88
CA PHE A 268 -27.46 -22.75 12.31
C PHE A 268 -26.62 -21.45 12.33
N CYS A 269 -25.39 -21.52 12.85
CA CYS A 269 -24.46 -20.39 12.95
C CYS A 269 -23.21 -20.62 12.09
N GLN A 270 -22.89 -19.69 11.20
CA GLN A 270 -21.64 -19.70 10.43
C GLN A 270 -20.46 -19.22 11.30
N VAL A 271 -19.30 -19.88 11.21
CA VAL A 271 -18.06 -19.54 11.94
C VAL A 271 -16.93 -19.27 10.96
N SER A 272 -16.21 -18.16 11.13
CA SER A 272 -14.94 -17.96 10.44
C SER A 272 -13.77 -18.50 11.26
N TYR A 273 -13.05 -19.51 10.72
CA TYR A 273 -11.78 -19.97 11.27
C TYR A 273 -10.58 -19.35 10.56
N THR A 274 -9.68 -18.79 11.34
CA THR A 274 -8.36 -18.34 10.91
C THR A 274 -7.38 -19.52 10.81
N GLN A 275 -7.58 -20.46 9.87
CA GLN A 275 -6.54 -21.30 9.21
C GLN A 275 -7.14 -22.55 8.51
N LYS A 276 -6.89 -22.67 7.20
CA LYS A 276 -6.84 -23.91 6.39
C LYS A 276 -7.88 -25.03 6.68
N GLY A 277 -9.14 -24.67 6.88
CA GLY A 277 -10.25 -25.61 6.96
C GLY A 277 -11.44 -25.07 6.20
N ILE A 278 -12.08 -25.92 5.42
CA ILE A 278 -13.14 -25.64 4.44
C ILE A 278 -14.34 -24.94 5.11
N LEU A 279 -14.86 -23.88 4.48
CA LEU A 279 -16.18 -23.31 4.76
C LEU A 279 -17.17 -24.04 3.83
N THR A 280 -17.89 -25.04 4.33
CA THR A 280 -19.08 -25.54 3.62
C THR A 280 -20.28 -24.69 3.99
N ASP A 281 -20.83 -23.98 3.01
CA ASP A 281 -22.13 -23.35 3.11
C ASP A 281 -23.21 -24.36 2.69
N LEU A 282 -24.01 -24.82 3.66
CA LEU A 282 -25.20 -25.65 3.43
C LEU A 282 -26.43 -24.87 3.89
N SER A 283 -26.66 -23.70 3.29
CA SER A 283 -27.81 -22.85 3.64
C SER A 283 -29.09 -23.16 2.85
N GLU A 284 -29.12 -24.20 2.02
CA GLU A 284 -30.34 -24.57 1.29
C GLU A 284 -31.03 -25.86 1.76
N ARG A 285 -32.29 -25.68 2.19
CA ARG A 285 -33.44 -26.59 2.09
C ARG A 285 -33.77 -27.61 3.18
N VAL A 286 -33.30 -27.47 4.42
CA VAL A 286 -33.91 -28.26 5.51
C VAL A 286 -34.12 -27.47 6.80
N ASP A 287 -35.39 -27.30 7.18
CA ASP A 287 -35.84 -26.96 8.54
C ASP A 287 -35.54 -28.15 9.49
N LEU A 288 -34.26 -28.51 9.64
CA LEU A 288 -33.86 -29.46 10.65
C LEU A 288 -33.59 -28.72 11.95
N ASN A 289 -34.28 -29.15 13.00
CA ASN A 289 -34.15 -28.68 14.37
C ASN A 289 -32.78 -29.06 14.97
N ILE A 290 -31.69 -28.36 14.62
CA ILE A 290 -30.32 -28.77 14.99
C ILE A 290 -29.61 -27.70 15.84
N PRO A 291 -28.97 -28.06 16.98
CA PRO A 291 -28.07 -27.22 17.78
C PRO A 291 -26.88 -26.61 17.01
N SER A 292 -26.67 -25.28 17.12
CA SER A 292 -25.40 -24.63 16.80
C SER A 292 -24.63 -24.32 18.05
N ILE A 293 -23.36 -24.68 18.00
CA ILE A 293 -22.43 -24.58 19.10
C ILE A 293 -21.20 -23.85 18.57
N LEU A 294 -20.93 -22.67 19.11
CA LEU A 294 -19.85 -21.81 18.65
C LEU A 294 -18.70 -21.77 19.67
N PRO A 295 -17.46 -22.12 19.29
CA PRO A 295 -16.32 -21.91 20.17
C PRO A 295 -15.95 -20.43 20.18
N VAL A 296 -15.79 -19.86 21.36
CA VAL A 296 -15.19 -18.54 21.53
C VAL A 296 -13.89 -18.64 22.29
N TYR A 297 -12.80 -18.26 21.63
CA TYR A 297 -11.48 -18.19 22.24
C TYR A 297 -11.21 -16.78 22.74
N GLU A 298 -11.25 -16.58 24.06
CA GLU A 298 -10.88 -15.31 24.69
C GLU A 298 -9.47 -15.44 25.30
N GLN A 299 -8.50 -14.68 24.78
CA GLN A 299 -7.16 -14.64 25.37
C GLN A 299 -7.25 -14.12 26.81
N GLY A 300 -6.83 -14.95 27.78
CA GLY A 300 -6.75 -14.60 29.20
C GLY A 300 -7.97 -15.00 30.06
N ARG A 301 -9.07 -15.51 29.49
CA ARG A 301 -10.29 -15.86 30.24
C ARG A 301 -10.83 -17.28 30.04
N GLY A 302 -10.09 -18.12 29.33
CA GLY A 302 -10.47 -19.50 29.02
C GLY A 302 -11.40 -19.61 27.81
N GLU A 303 -11.44 -20.78 27.18
CA GLU A 303 -12.33 -21.07 26.06
C GLU A 303 -13.78 -21.19 26.54
N GLN A 304 -14.71 -20.54 25.83
CA GLN A 304 -16.14 -20.57 26.10
C GLN A 304 -16.89 -21.20 24.92
N ILE A 305 -18.07 -21.75 25.19
CA ILE A 305 -18.98 -22.29 24.17
C ILE A 305 -20.24 -21.44 24.18
N ILE A 306 -20.62 -20.84 23.05
CA ILE A 306 -21.87 -20.09 22.94
C ILE A 306 -22.90 -20.93 22.21
N GLN A 307 -24.07 -21.04 22.84
CA GLN A 307 -25.28 -21.60 22.28
C GLN A 307 -26.29 -20.47 22.06
N VAL A 308 -27.01 -20.52 20.95
CA VAL A 308 -28.11 -19.59 20.64
C VAL A 308 -29.36 -20.41 20.40
N ASP A 309 -30.42 -20.25 21.18
CA ASP A 309 -31.67 -20.98 20.96
C ASP A 309 -32.67 -20.20 20.09
N LYS A 310 -33.71 -20.90 19.61
CA LYS A 310 -34.77 -20.30 18.76
C LYS A 310 -35.58 -19.19 19.44
N SER A 311 -35.65 -19.18 20.77
CA SER A 311 -36.33 -18.13 21.54
C SER A 311 -35.56 -16.81 21.55
N GLY A 312 -34.33 -16.79 21.04
CA GLY A 312 -33.45 -15.64 21.10
C GLY A 312 -32.57 -15.60 22.35
N LYS A 313 -32.46 -16.70 23.10
CA LYS A 313 -31.57 -16.79 24.25
C LYS A 313 -30.18 -17.23 23.81
N VAL A 314 -29.20 -16.38 24.08
CA VAL A 314 -27.77 -16.64 23.88
C VAL A 314 -27.18 -17.02 25.22
N VAL A 315 -26.62 -18.23 25.36
CA VAL A 315 -26.01 -18.72 26.60
C VAL A 315 -24.56 -19.09 26.34
N SER A 316 -23.65 -18.60 27.17
CA SER A 316 -22.26 -19.05 27.18
C SER A 316 -22.02 -20.09 28.26
N TYR A 317 -21.23 -21.11 27.94
CA TYR A 317 -20.82 -22.19 28.82
C TYR A 317 -19.30 -22.20 28.99
N ASP A 318 -18.85 -22.58 30.16
CA ASP A 318 -17.46 -22.89 30.44
C ASP A 318 -17.06 -24.19 29.74
N ARG A 319 -15.96 -24.20 28.97
CA ARG A 319 -15.54 -25.39 28.21
C ARG A 319 -15.22 -26.59 29.08
N ALA A 320 -14.57 -26.38 30.23
CA ALA A 320 -14.05 -27.47 31.05
C ALA A 320 -15.16 -28.16 31.84
N THR A 321 -16.16 -27.38 32.29
CA THR A 321 -17.21 -27.85 33.18
C THR A 321 -18.58 -27.95 32.53
N LEU A 322 -18.76 -27.39 31.32
CA LEU A 322 -20.03 -27.25 30.61
C LEU A 322 -21.12 -26.55 31.44
N ARG A 323 -20.73 -25.70 32.40
CA ARG A 323 -21.65 -24.89 33.21
C ARG A 323 -21.91 -23.52 32.56
N PRO A 324 -23.14 -22.99 32.62
CA PRO A 324 -23.46 -21.68 32.06
C PRO A 324 -22.70 -20.56 32.81
N LYS A 325 -22.13 -19.60 32.07
CA LYS A 325 -21.39 -18.43 32.58
C LYS A 325 -22.21 -17.15 32.52
N TRP A 326 -22.85 -16.88 31.38
CA TRP A 326 -23.67 -15.70 31.15
C TRP A 326 -24.75 -15.99 30.11
N GLN A 327 -25.80 -15.19 30.11
CA GLN A 327 -26.87 -15.27 29.11
C GLN A 327 -27.33 -13.87 28.66
N VAL A 328 -27.76 -13.76 27.41
CA VAL A 328 -28.38 -12.56 26.81
C VAL A 328 -29.66 -13.01 26.12
N GLU A 329 -30.76 -12.28 26.31
CA GLU A 329 -32.03 -12.55 25.64
C GLU A 329 -32.31 -11.49 24.58
N LEU A 330 -32.71 -11.96 23.39
CA LEU A 330 -33.18 -11.12 22.30
C LEU A 330 -34.69 -10.95 22.38
N ASN A 331 -35.18 -9.85 21.83
CA ASN A 331 -36.60 -9.54 21.70
C ASN A 331 -37.25 -10.14 20.43
N TYR A 332 -36.55 -11.04 19.74
CA TYR A 332 -37.03 -11.70 18.53
C TYR A 332 -36.38 -13.08 18.36
N GLU A 333 -37.03 -13.94 17.55
CA GLU A 333 -36.47 -15.23 17.16
C GLU A 333 -35.39 -15.07 16.07
N PRO A 334 -34.11 -15.40 16.34
CA PRO A 334 -33.09 -15.33 15.32
C PRO A 334 -33.30 -16.45 14.29
N LYS A 335 -33.03 -16.16 13.01
CA LYS A 335 -33.05 -17.13 11.90
C LYS A 335 -31.70 -17.24 11.20
N ARG A 336 -30.79 -16.31 11.46
CA ARG A 336 -29.41 -16.29 10.96
C ARG A 336 -28.46 -15.97 12.09
N CYS A 337 -27.26 -16.52 12.00
CA CYS A 337 -26.24 -16.35 13.02
C CYS A 337 -24.85 -16.44 12.38
N PHE A 338 -23.97 -15.53 12.75
CA PHE A 338 -22.59 -15.47 12.29
C PHE A 338 -21.68 -15.06 13.44
N PHE A 339 -20.58 -15.80 13.66
CA PHE A 339 -19.62 -15.48 14.71
C PHE A 339 -18.29 -14.98 14.15
N ASP A 340 -17.90 -13.77 14.56
CA ASP A 340 -16.61 -13.16 14.28
C ASP A 340 -15.71 -13.24 15.52
N GLN A 341 -14.49 -13.78 15.37
CA GLN A 341 -13.58 -14.01 16.50
C GLN A 341 -13.11 -12.71 17.18
N GLU A 342 -13.19 -11.58 16.49
CA GLU A 342 -12.70 -10.29 16.95
C GLU A 342 -13.83 -9.37 17.42
N TYR A 343 -14.95 -9.37 16.70
CA TYR A 343 -16.06 -8.44 16.90
C TYR A 343 -17.31 -9.08 17.53
N GLY A 344 -17.38 -10.40 17.69
CA GLY A 344 -18.45 -11.07 18.43
C GLY A 344 -19.54 -11.67 17.54
N LEU A 345 -20.73 -11.85 18.13
CA LEU A 345 -21.82 -12.63 17.55
C LEU A 345 -22.82 -11.71 16.83
N TYR A 346 -23.15 -12.04 15.58
CA TYR A 346 -24.16 -11.37 14.77
C TYR A 346 -25.36 -12.28 14.59
N LEU A 347 -26.57 -11.75 14.83
CA LEU A 347 -27.82 -12.49 14.77
C LEU A 347 -28.80 -11.75 13.86
N GLY A 348 -29.48 -12.48 12.99
CA GLY A 348 -30.43 -11.93 12.03
C GLY A 348 -31.84 -12.46 12.25
N SER A 349 -32.85 -11.59 12.25
CA SER A 349 -34.27 -11.97 12.36
C SER A 349 -34.88 -12.32 11.00
N ALA A 350 -36.05 -12.97 11.02
CA ALA A 350 -36.86 -13.19 9.82
C ALA A 350 -37.40 -11.87 9.20
N THR A 351 -37.41 -10.80 9.97
CA THR A 351 -37.98 -9.49 9.60
C THR A 351 -36.91 -8.45 9.25
N GLY A 352 -35.64 -8.86 9.13
CA GLY A 352 -34.54 -7.98 8.71
C GLY A 352 -33.77 -7.28 9.82
N THR A 353 -34.01 -7.62 11.09
CA THR A 353 -33.25 -7.06 12.22
C THR A 353 -31.90 -7.76 12.34
N LEU A 354 -30.81 -7.01 12.25
CA LEU A 354 -29.45 -7.46 12.52
C LEU A 354 -29.01 -7.00 13.90
N THR A 355 -28.66 -7.92 14.79
CA THR A 355 -28.19 -7.64 16.15
C THR A 355 -26.74 -8.06 16.31
N LYS A 356 -25.94 -7.18 16.94
CA LYS A 356 -24.60 -7.54 17.43
C LYS A 356 -24.63 -7.78 18.92
N VAL A 357 -24.22 -8.97 19.34
CA VAL A 357 -23.94 -9.34 20.73
C VAL A 357 -22.42 -9.37 20.93
N ASP A 358 -21.94 -8.51 21.81
CA ASP A 358 -20.52 -8.49 22.18
C ASP A 358 -20.28 -9.50 23.29
N VAL A 359 -19.50 -10.53 22.96
CA VAL A 359 -19.19 -11.64 23.87
C VAL A 359 -18.31 -11.20 25.04
N ARG A 360 -17.45 -10.19 24.85
CA ARG A 360 -16.57 -9.69 25.92
C ARG A 360 -17.34 -8.86 26.93
N GLU A 361 -18.29 -8.07 26.43
CA GLU A 361 -19.15 -7.22 27.25
C GLU A 361 -20.43 -7.90 27.72
N GLN A 362 -20.71 -9.10 27.20
CA GLN A 362 -21.84 -9.94 27.61
C GLN A 362 -23.19 -9.22 27.44
N ARG A 363 -23.33 -8.42 26.37
CA ARG A 363 -24.52 -7.62 26.09
C ARG A 363 -24.74 -7.38 24.61
N VAL A 364 -25.98 -7.01 24.25
CA VAL A 364 -26.29 -6.45 22.93
C VAL A 364 -25.59 -5.09 22.80
N ARG A 365 -24.80 -4.93 21.73
CA ARG A 365 -24.10 -3.68 21.43
C ARG A 365 -24.95 -2.73 20.61
N TRP A 366 -25.58 -3.25 19.57
CA TRP A 366 -26.48 -2.50 18.69
C TRP A 366 -27.44 -3.44 17.97
N GLN A 367 -28.53 -2.87 17.47
CA GLN A 367 -29.49 -3.49 16.57
C GLN A 367 -29.70 -2.56 15.38
N GLN A 368 -29.64 -3.11 14.17
CA GLN A 368 -29.86 -2.39 12.91
C GLN A 368 -31.02 -3.04 12.16
N GLN A 369 -32.03 -2.24 11.81
CA GLN A 369 -33.12 -2.71 10.96
C GLN A 369 -32.71 -2.59 9.49
N LEU A 370 -32.77 -3.70 8.75
CA LEU A 370 -32.58 -3.76 7.30
C LEU A 370 -33.93 -3.93 6.58
N PRO A 371 -34.00 -3.65 5.27
CA PRO A 371 -35.27 -3.53 4.53
C PRO A 371 -36.07 -4.82 4.44
N SER A 372 -35.40 -5.98 4.43
CA SER A 372 -36.04 -7.27 4.25
C SER A 372 -35.35 -8.39 5.03
N ARG A 373 -35.90 -9.60 4.94
CA ARG A 373 -35.40 -10.79 5.62
C ARG A 373 -33.96 -11.08 5.20
N LEU A 374 -33.09 -11.30 6.19
CA LEU A 374 -31.68 -11.56 5.95
C LEU A 374 -31.48 -12.98 5.41
N LEU A 375 -30.71 -13.09 4.32
CA LEU A 375 -30.31 -14.36 3.73
C LEU A 375 -28.99 -14.83 4.31
N SER A 376 -27.95 -13.98 4.32
CA SER A 376 -26.61 -14.36 4.75
C SER A 376 -25.89 -13.21 5.46
N ILE A 377 -25.00 -13.54 6.39
CA ILE A 377 -24.14 -12.60 7.11
C ILE A 377 -22.71 -13.09 6.94
N PHE A 378 -21.83 -12.23 6.46
CA PHE A 378 -20.43 -12.56 6.19
C PHE A 378 -19.51 -11.59 6.93
N SER A 379 -18.33 -12.07 7.32
CA SER A 379 -17.19 -11.22 7.67
C SER A 379 -16.04 -11.50 6.73
N VAL A 380 -15.46 -10.45 6.18
CA VAL A 380 -14.28 -10.54 5.31
C VAL A 380 -13.07 -10.06 6.11
N TYR A 381 -12.09 -10.96 6.25
CA TYR A 381 -10.89 -10.74 7.05
C TYR A 381 -9.71 -10.31 6.20
N ARG A 382 -8.82 -9.51 6.80
CA ARG A 382 -7.41 -9.44 6.38
C ARG A 382 -6.49 -9.83 7.54
N HIS A 383 -5.36 -10.43 7.19
CA HIS A 383 -4.41 -11.10 8.07
C HIS A 383 -4.17 -10.44 9.45
N LYS A 384 -4.13 -11.30 10.48
CA LYS A 384 -3.66 -10.99 11.83
C LYS A 384 -2.16 -10.72 11.83
N PHE A 385 -1.75 -9.49 12.14
CA PHE A 385 -0.35 -9.19 12.45
C PHE A 385 -0.17 -9.18 13.98
N VAL A 386 0.82 -9.96 14.45
CA VAL A 386 1.31 -9.87 15.83
C VAL A 386 2.73 -9.34 15.74
N GLU A 387 2.92 -8.13 16.24
CA GLU A 387 4.25 -7.56 16.40
C GLU A 387 4.99 -8.36 17.47
N ARG A 388 6.08 -9.04 17.09
CA ARG A 388 6.78 -9.98 17.99
C ARG A 388 7.38 -9.31 19.22
N GLU A 389 7.80 -8.05 19.09
CA GLU A 389 8.50 -7.31 20.15
C GLU A 389 7.55 -6.65 21.14
N SER A 390 6.42 -6.11 20.67
CA SER A 390 5.46 -5.40 21.53
C SER A 390 4.26 -6.27 21.98
N GLN A 391 4.07 -7.44 21.37
CA GLN A 391 2.85 -8.26 21.47
C GLN A 391 1.56 -7.51 21.04
N LYS A 392 1.66 -6.30 20.46
CA LYS A 392 0.51 -5.56 19.97
C LYS A 392 -0.04 -6.23 18.71
N LYS A 393 -1.37 -6.31 18.67
CA LYS A 393 -2.12 -6.88 17.55
C LYS A 393 -2.69 -5.73 16.74
N TYR A 394 -2.33 -5.68 15.47
CA TYR A 394 -2.87 -4.74 14.51
C TYR A 394 -3.85 -5.50 13.62
N TYR A 395 -5.07 -4.97 13.49
CA TYR A 395 -6.13 -5.54 12.66
C TYR A 395 -6.39 -4.59 11.50
N TYR A 396 -6.24 -5.09 10.27
CA TYR A 396 -6.64 -4.35 9.08
C TYR A 396 -8.12 -4.64 8.79
N THR A 397 -8.96 -3.65 9.09
CA THR A 397 -10.34 -3.43 8.61
C THR A 397 -11.19 -4.69 8.32
N ASN A 398 -11.99 -5.14 9.30
CA ASN A 398 -13.04 -6.15 9.06
C ASN A 398 -14.29 -5.48 8.46
N PHE A 399 -14.89 -6.13 7.45
CA PHE A 399 -16.19 -5.75 6.90
C PHE A 399 -17.25 -6.74 7.36
N VAL A 400 -18.40 -6.24 7.81
CA VAL A 400 -19.61 -7.07 7.94
C VAL A 400 -20.44 -6.84 6.68
N LEU A 401 -20.70 -7.92 5.94
CA LEU A 401 -21.49 -7.89 4.72
C LEU A 401 -22.76 -8.68 4.93
N VAL A 402 -23.89 -8.19 4.44
CA VAL A 402 -25.21 -8.80 4.67
C VAL A 402 -25.97 -8.84 3.36
N SER A 403 -26.59 -9.96 3.03
CA SER A 403 -27.54 -10.08 1.93
C SER A 403 -28.96 -10.27 2.45
N ASP A 404 -29.95 -9.75 1.74
CA ASP A 404 -31.37 -9.97 2.00
C ASP A 404 -32.08 -10.70 0.85
N ASP A 405 -33.33 -11.08 1.07
CA ASP A 405 -34.16 -11.82 0.09
C ASP A 405 -34.79 -10.95 -1.00
N GLN A 406 -34.53 -9.63 -0.97
CA GLN A 406 -34.89 -8.69 -2.03
C GLN A 406 -33.69 -8.31 -2.90
N GLU A 407 -32.66 -9.16 -2.88
CA GLU A 407 -31.44 -9.01 -3.67
C GLU A 407 -30.61 -7.78 -3.29
N ASN A 408 -30.78 -7.26 -2.08
CA ASN A 408 -29.93 -6.20 -1.56
C ASN A 408 -28.71 -6.81 -0.87
N PHE A 409 -27.57 -6.13 -1.06
CA PHE A 409 -26.30 -6.46 -0.45
C PHE A 409 -25.76 -5.22 0.27
N PHE A 410 -25.46 -5.35 1.55
CA PHE A 410 -25.10 -4.25 2.43
C PHE A 410 -23.70 -4.43 2.98
N ARG A 411 -22.99 -3.32 3.16
CA ARG A 411 -21.87 -3.25 4.10
C ARG A 411 -22.29 -2.54 5.37
N ILE A 412 -22.00 -3.18 6.51
CA ILE A 412 -22.33 -2.69 7.84
C ILE A 412 -21.04 -2.34 8.58
N ASN A 413 -21.05 -1.22 9.30
CA ASN A 413 -19.99 -0.87 10.24
C ASN A 413 -20.06 -1.81 11.45
N PRO A 414 -19.03 -2.63 11.73
CA PRO A 414 -19.10 -3.60 12.83
C PRO A 414 -19.18 -2.95 14.21
N GLN A 415 -18.70 -1.72 14.38
CA GLN A 415 -18.71 -1.00 15.66
C GLN A 415 -20.05 -0.30 15.90
N THR A 416 -20.60 0.38 14.90
CA THR A 416 -21.79 1.24 15.06
C THR A 416 -23.10 0.57 14.59
N GLY A 417 -23.03 -0.40 13.68
CA GLY A 417 -24.20 -1.00 13.05
C GLY A 417 -24.72 -0.23 11.83
N GLU A 418 -24.12 0.93 11.50
CA GLU A 418 -24.56 1.76 10.40
C GLU A 418 -24.33 1.10 9.03
N VAL A 419 -25.30 1.29 8.13
CA VAL A 419 -25.18 0.86 6.72
C VAL A 419 -24.24 1.83 6.00
N MET A 420 -23.08 1.33 5.60
CA MET A 420 -22.06 2.10 4.87
C MET A 420 -22.46 2.31 3.41
N TRP A 421 -22.99 1.26 2.77
CA TRP A 421 -23.53 1.28 1.42
C TRP A 421 -24.46 0.08 1.20
N SER A 422 -25.30 0.17 0.17
CA SER A 422 -26.09 -0.93 -0.36
C SER A 422 -25.88 -1.07 -1.87
N PHE A 423 -25.98 -2.30 -2.37
CA PHE A 423 -25.87 -2.65 -3.77
C PHE A 423 -26.94 -3.70 -4.11
N LYS A 424 -27.54 -3.60 -5.30
CA LYS A 424 -28.54 -4.57 -5.76
C LYS A 424 -27.88 -5.61 -6.65
N ILE A 425 -27.95 -6.86 -6.24
CA ILE A 425 -27.46 -8.03 -6.97
C ILE A 425 -28.61 -8.67 -7.78
N ASP A 426 -28.30 -9.51 -8.75
CA ASP A 426 -29.29 -10.33 -9.48
C ASP A 426 -29.23 -11.75 -8.93
N GLY A 427 -30.27 -12.14 -8.20
CA GLY A 427 -30.35 -13.41 -7.48
C GLY A 427 -29.81 -13.35 -6.04
N SER A 428 -29.89 -14.49 -5.38
CA SER A 428 -29.52 -14.66 -3.98
C SER A 428 -28.02 -14.85 -3.82
N MET A 429 -27.50 -14.49 -2.64
CA MET A 429 -26.11 -14.72 -2.26
C MET A 429 -26.03 -15.61 -1.03
N TYR A 430 -25.51 -16.82 -1.23
CA TYR A 430 -25.24 -17.80 -0.18
C TYR A 430 -23.73 -17.97 0.03
N VAL A 431 -22.95 -17.94 -1.05
CA VAL A 431 -21.49 -18.06 -1.03
C VAL A 431 -20.82 -16.80 -0.44
N PRO A 432 -19.85 -16.93 0.48
CA PRO A 432 -19.11 -15.80 1.02
C PRO A 432 -18.37 -14.98 -0.05
N PRO A 433 -18.42 -13.64 0.01
CA PRO A 433 -17.68 -12.78 -0.90
C PRO A 433 -16.16 -12.90 -0.67
N VAL A 434 -15.38 -12.73 -1.73
CA VAL A 434 -13.91 -12.79 -1.66
C VAL A 434 -13.31 -11.42 -1.94
N LEU A 435 -12.46 -10.93 -1.04
CA LEU A 435 -11.65 -9.74 -1.27
C LEU A 435 -10.31 -10.14 -1.88
N HIS A 436 -10.01 -9.64 -3.08
CA HIS A 436 -8.78 -9.95 -3.79
C HIS A 436 -8.26 -8.72 -4.54
N PHE A 437 -6.98 -8.38 -4.38
CA PHE A 437 -6.33 -7.18 -4.95
C PHE A 437 -7.14 -5.88 -4.76
N GLY A 438 -7.73 -5.69 -3.57
CA GLY A 438 -8.51 -4.49 -3.25
C GLY A 438 -9.94 -4.44 -3.81
N HIS A 439 -10.39 -5.50 -4.49
CA HIS A 439 -11.74 -5.61 -5.04
C HIS A 439 -12.55 -6.71 -4.35
N LEU A 440 -13.85 -6.46 -4.19
CA LEU A 440 -14.81 -7.39 -3.60
C LEU A 440 -15.50 -8.18 -4.71
N PHE A 441 -15.31 -9.50 -4.73
CA PHE A 441 -15.94 -10.41 -5.68
C PHE A 441 -17.13 -11.12 -5.04
N ILE A 442 -18.27 -11.07 -5.71
CA ILE A 442 -19.56 -11.61 -5.26
C ILE A 442 -20.09 -12.54 -6.34
N VAL A 443 -20.50 -13.74 -5.96
CA VAL A 443 -21.21 -14.67 -6.84
C VAL A 443 -22.66 -14.81 -6.40
N THR A 444 -23.59 -14.89 -7.35
CA THR A 444 -25.02 -15.07 -7.10
C THR A 444 -25.53 -16.40 -7.63
N THR A 445 -26.64 -16.87 -7.08
CA THR A 445 -27.29 -18.13 -7.47
C THR A 445 -27.74 -18.14 -8.92
N ASN A 446 -28.01 -16.98 -9.52
CA ASN A 446 -28.35 -16.86 -10.94
C ASN A 446 -27.11 -16.86 -11.85
N GLY A 447 -25.94 -17.25 -11.32
CA GLY A 447 -24.70 -17.34 -12.07
C GLY A 447 -24.00 -16.01 -12.29
N GLY A 448 -24.41 -14.94 -11.61
CA GLY A 448 -23.79 -13.61 -11.72
C GLY A 448 -22.50 -13.52 -10.91
N LEU A 449 -21.41 -13.07 -11.53
CA LEU A 449 -20.18 -12.66 -10.85
C LEU A 449 -20.03 -11.14 -10.92
N TYR A 450 -20.03 -10.49 -9.76
CA TYR A 450 -19.85 -9.05 -9.59
C TYR A 450 -18.48 -8.75 -8.99
N ARG A 451 -17.84 -7.71 -9.51
CA ARG A 451 -16.66 -7.08 -8.94
C ARG A 451 -17.04 -5.68 -8.46
N LEU A 452 -17.03 -5.48 -7.14
CA LEU A 452 -17.38 -4.22 -6.48
C LEU A 452 -16.17 -3.59 -5.81
N ASP A 453 -16.20 -2.27 -5.63
CA ASP A 453 -15.33 -1.60 -4.66
C ASP A 453 -15.88 -1.80 -3.24
N PRO A 454 -15.05 -2.29 -2.30
CA PRO A 454 -15.51 -2.64 -0.95
C PRO A 454 -15.97 -1.44 -0.10
N PHE A 455 -15.63 -0.20 -0.48
CA PHE A 455 -15.96 1.03 0.27
C PHE A 455 -17.18 1.75 -0.25
N THR A 456 -17.45 1.64 -1.55
CA THR A 456 -18.54 2.37 -2.20
C THR A 456 -19.69 1.45 -2.59
N GLY A 457 -19.46 0.14 -2.66
CA GLY A 457 -20.44 -0.84 -3.15
C GLY A 457 -20.74 -0.69 -4.64
N LYS A 458 -20.02 0.19 -5.36
CA LYS A 458 -20.29 0.46 -6.76
C LYS A 458 -19.63 -0.61 -7.64
N PRO A 459 -20.37 -1.16 -8.62
CA PRO A 459 -19.78 -1.94 -9.68
C PRO A 459 -18.95 -1.00 -10.56
N ASP A 460 -17.81 -1.51 -11.01
CA ASP A 460 -17.05 -0.88 -12.08
C ASP A 460 -17.96 -0.98 -13.33
N LEU A 461 -18.55 0.13 -13.81
CA LEU A 461 -19.60 0.12 -14.85
C LEU A 461 -19.16 0.91 -16.08
N GLY A 462 -18.68 0.20 -17.09
CA GLY A 462 -18.39 0.74 -18.42
C GLY A 462 -19.59 0.81 -19.32
N ARG A 463 -20.36 1.85 -19.09
CA ARG A 463 -21.05 2.49 -20.20
C ARG A 463 -20.01 3.23 -21.04
N LEU A 464 -20.10 3.08 -22.38
CA LEU A 464 -19.44 3.83 -23.46
C LEU A 464 -18.06 4.43 -23.12
N SER A 465 -17.01 3.98 -23.82
CA SER A 465 -15.63 4.44 -23.64
C SER A 465 -15.55 5.95 -23.41
N PRO A 466 -15.01 6.40 -22.27
CA PRO A 466 -15.05 7.81 -21.90
C PRO A 466 -14.34 8.66 -22.96
N LYS A 467 -14.89 9.82 -23.30
CA LYS A 467 -14.20 10.76 -24.20
C LYS A 467 -12.95 11.29 -23.50
N VAL A 468 -11.80 10.70 -23.82
CA VAL A 468 -10.49 11.16 -23.36
C VAL A 468 -10.00 12.26 -24.28
N GLN A 469 -9.70 13.43 -23.71
CA GLN A 469 -9.10 14.56 -24.40
C GLN A 469 -7.82 14.97 -23.68
N ALA A 470 -6.72 15.08 -24.42
CA ALA A 470 -5.45 15.55 -23.89
C ALA A 470 -5.12 16.90 -24.51
N THR A 471 -4.82 17.88 -23.67
CA THR A 471 -4.48 19.24 -24.09
C THR A 471 -3.20 19.68 -23.38
N PRO A 472 -2.15 20.10 -24.10
CA PRO A 472 -0.98 20.71 -23.49
C PRO A 472 -1.33 22.04 -22.85
N VAL A 473 -0.76 22.32 -21.67
CA VAL A 473 -0.93 23.61 -20.97
C VAL A 473 -0.24 24.74 -21.75
N SER A 474 0.93 24.46 -22.34
CA SER A 474 1.65 25.37 -23.23
C SER A 474 2.27 24.59 -24.41
N GLN A 475 2.41 25.26 -25.56
CA GLN A 475 3.12 24.75 -26.73
C GLN A 475 4.64 25.02 -26.67
N THR A 476 5.06 25.89 -25.74
CA THR A 476 6.45 26.27 -25.52
C THR A 476 6.76 26.21 -24.03
N VAL A 477 7.85 25.53 -23.65
CA VAL A 477 8.33 25.47 -22.27
C VAL A 477 9.47 26.46 -22.10
N LYS A 478 9.28 27.45 -21.22
CA LYS A 478 10.26 28.49 -20.89
C LYS A 478 10.98 28.19 -19.57
N GLU A 479 11.89 29.10 -19.21
CA GLU A 479 12.58 29.05 -17.92
C GLU A 479 11.58 29.06 -16.77
N GLY A 480 11.80 28.23 -15.74
CA GLY A 480 10.88 28.07 -14.62
C GLY A 480 9.55 27.35 -14.94
N GLU A 481 9.35 26.84 -16.15
CA GLU A 481 8.15 26.07 -16.54
C GLU A 481 8.47 24.58 -16.75
N VAL A 482 7.47 23.70 -16.68
CA VAL A 482 7.58 22.31 -17.13
C VAL A 482 6.50 22.04 -18.19
N PHE A 483 6.72 21.05 -19.04
CA PHE A 483 5.66 20.60 -19.94
C PHE A 483 4.59 19.84 -19.15
N GLU A 484 3.33 20.23 -19.31
CA GLU A 484 2.19 19.56 -18.66
C GLU A 484 1.09 19.26 -19.68
N LEU A 485 0.61 18.02 -19.71
CA LEU A 485 -0.61 17.61 -20.39
C LEU A 485 -1.74 17.52 -19.38
N LYS A 486 -2.88 18.17 -19.68
CA LYS A 486 -4.14 17.95 -18.97
C LYS A 486 -4.98 16.95 -19.75
N VAL A 487 -5.36 15.86 -19.10
CA VAL A 487 -6.12 14.77 -19.70
C VAL A 487 -7.47 14.69 -19.00
N LYS A 488 -8.56 15.02 -19.70
CA LYS A 488 -9.91 15.00 -19.14
C LYS A 488 -10.65 13.74 -19.52
N ALA A 489 -11.25 13.09 -18.52
CA ALA A 489 -12.15 11.95 -18.66
C ALA A 489 -13.16 11.91 -17.48
N PRO A 490 -14.40 11.41 -17.66
CA PRO A 490 -15.34 11.22 -16.56
C PRO A 490 -14.78 10.32 -15.45
N SER A 491 -14.54 10.86 -14.24
CA SER A 491 -13.99 10.08 -13.11
C SER A 491 -15.03 9.33 -12.30
N ASP A 492 -16.30 9.73 -12.37
CA ASP A 492 -17.44 9.09 -11.69
C ASP A 492 -17.67 7.63 -12.13
N ARG A 493 -17.00 7.23 -13.22
CA ARG A 493 -16.97 5.87 -13.76
C ARG A 493 -16.00 4.95 -13.06
N TYR A 494 -14.96 5.48 -12.41
CA TYR A 494 -13.93 4.66 -11.76
C TYR A 494 -14.23 4.54 -10.27
N SER A 495 -14.17 3.31 -9.76
CA SER A 495 -14.19 3.06 -8.31
C SER A 495 -12.98 3.67 -7.59
N ASN A 496 -11.82 3.56 -8.21
CA ASN A 496 -10.60 4.25 -7.82
C ASN A 496 -9.89 4.84 -9.06
N PRO A 497 -10.02 6.16 -9.33
CA PRO A 497 -9.37 6.79 -10.48
C PRO A 497 -7.83 6.82 -10.41
N TYR A 498 -7.25 6.63 -9.22
CA TYR A 498 -5.79 6.60 -9.04
C TYR A 498 -5.14 5.32 -9.60
N THR A 499 -5.87 4.20 -9.63
CA THR A 499 -5.35 2.90 -10.08
C THR A 499 -6.09 2.32 -11.27
N ALA A 500 -7.33 2.76 -11.53
CA ALA A 500 -8.10 2.28 -12.68
C ALA A 500 -7.49 2.74 -14.02
N VAL A 501 -6.79 3.87 -14.05
CA VAL A 501 -6.18 4.39 -15.28
C VAL A 501 -4.67 4.24 -15.22
N ASP A 502 -4.11 3.42 -16.10
CA ASP A 502 -2.68 3.41 -16.39
C ASP A 502 -2.36 4.44 -17.48
N LEU A 503 -1.97 5.62 -17.03
CA LEU A 503 -1.58 6.75 -17.88
C LEU A 503 -0.06 6.82 -17.99
N SER A 504 0.45 6.96 -19.20
CA SER A 504 1.87 7.28 -19.45
C SER A 504 2.04 8.07 -20.73
N ALA A 505 3.19 8.71 -20.91
CA ALA A 505 3.57 9.33 -22.19
C ALA A 505 5.02 9.03 -22.53
N GLU A 506 5.28 8.76 -23.81
CA GLU A 506 6.61 8.72 -24.41
C GLU A 506 6.92 10.09 -25.03
N PHE A 507 8.08 10.66 -24.69
CA PHE A 507 8.61 11.90 -25.24
C PHE A 507 9.84 11.62 -26.10
N ILE A 508 9.88 12.17 -27.31
CA ILE A 508 10.96 11.95 -28.28
C ILE A 508 11.47 13.30 -28.78
N ASN A 509 12.78 13.56 -28.66
CA ASN A 509 13.39 14.75 -29.25
C ASN A 509 13.84 14.52 -30.71
N VAL A 510 14.35 15.57 -31.35
CA VAL A 510 14.87 15.50 -32.73
C VAL A 510 16.07 14.55 -32.91
N GLU A 511 16.79 14.24 -31.82
CA GLU A 511 17.90 13.28 -31.79
C GLU A 511 17.45 11.84 -31.52
N ASN A 512 16.14 11.60 -31.51
CA ASN A 512 15.52 10.30 -31.22
C ASN A 512 15.78 9.79 -29.79
N ARG A 513 16.14 10.68 -28.85
CA ARG A 513 16.18 10.38 -27.41
C ARG A 513 14.76 10.21 -26.90
N LYS A 514 14.48 9.03 -26.34
CA LYS A 514 13.17 8.66 -25.80
C LYS A 514 13.16 8.70 -24.28
N ILE A 515 12.15 9.35 -23.71
CA ILE A 515 11.91 9.36 -22.26
C ILE A 515 10.44 9.04 -22.01
N GLN A 516 10.19 7.98 -21.25
CA GLN A 516 8.84 7.62 -20.82
C GLN A 516 8.58 8.15 -19.41
N VAL A 517 7.41 8.73 -19.20
CA VAL A 517 6.98 9.20 -17.88
C VAL A 517 5.57 8.69 -17.57
N HIS A 518 5.26 8.51 -16.29
CA HIS A 518 3.92 8.15 -15.84
C HIS A 518 3.03 9.39 -15.70
N GLY A 519 1.73 9.20 -15.91
CA GLY A 519 0.70 10.16 -15.53
C GLY A 519 0.08 9.82 -14.19
N PHE A 520 -0.70 10.75 -13.66
CA PHE A 520 -1.35 10.63 -12.36
C PHE A 520 -2.75 11.24 -12.39
N TYR A 521 -3.64 10.74 -11.54
CA TYR A 521 -4.93 11.37 -11.30
C TYR A 521 -4.73 12.67 -10.51
N TYR A 522 -5.24 13.77 -11.04
CA TYR A 522 -5.11 15.09 -10.42
C TYR A 522 -6.30 15.34 -9.48
N ASP A 523 -7.50 15.51 -10.04
CA ASP A 523 -8.75 15.70 -9.30
C ASP A 523 -9.95 15.73 -10.27
N LYS A 524 -11.16 15.44 -9.79
CA LYS A 524 -12.46 15.63 -10.50
C LYS A 524 -12.45 15.32 -12.01
N GLY A 525 -11.95 14.15 -12.41
CA GLY A 525 -11.94 13.74 -13.83
C GLY A 525 -10.80 14.31 -14.66
N GLU A 526 -9.79 14.87 -14.01
CA GLU A 526 -8.56 15.33 -14.64
C GLU A 526 -7.39 14.42 -14.21
N TRP A 527 -6.64 13.96 -15.19
CA TRP A 527 -5.31 13.36 -15.03
C TRP A 527 -4.28 14.30 -15.64
N ARG A 528 -3.03 14.16 -15.22
CA ARG A 528 -1.93 14.94 -15.75
C ARG A 528 -0.73 14.09 -16.06
N VAL A 529 0.06 14.57 -17.02
CA VAL A 529 1.41 14.09 -17.29
C VAL A 529 2.33 15.30 -17.27
N ARG A 530 3.44 15.20 -16.54
CA ARG A 530 4.44 16.26 -16.43
C ARG A 530 5.78 15.78 -16.96
N PHE A 531 6.46 16.63 -17.71
CA PHE A 531 7.74 16.34 -18.31
C PHE A 531 8.65 17.56 -18.24
N ASN A 532 9.90 17.34 -17.84
CA ASN A 532 10.92 18.36 -17.72
C ASN A 532 12.01 18.10 -18.78
N PRO A 533 12.01 18.84 -19.90
CA PRO A 533 12.87 18.52 -21.04
C PRO A 533 14.37 18.68 -20.70
N PRO A 534 15.21 17.65 -20.91
CA PRO A 534 16.64 17.74 -20.65
C PRO A 534 17.42 18.46 -21.76
N THR A 535 16.81 18.68 -22.92
CA THR A 535 17.40 19.41 -24.05
C THR A 535 16.38 20.41 -24.58
N ASP A 536 16.90 21.52 -25.10
CA ASP A 536 16.14 22.48 -25.88
C ASP A 536 15.69 21.87 -27.23
N GLY A 537 14.84 22.61 -27.93
CA GLY A 537 14.32 22.25 -29.24
C GLY A 537 12.98 21.51 -29.21
N ARG A 538 12.63 20.90 -30.34
CA ARG A 538 11.31 20.31 -30.56
C ARG A 538 11.21 18.90 -29.97
N TRP A 539 10.11 18.66 -29.26
CA TRP A 539 9.75 17.37 -28.69
C TRP A 539 8.41 16.89 -29.23
N GLN A 540 8.33 15.61 -29.56
CA GLN A 540 7.08 14.91 -29.85
C GLN A 540 6.66 14.11 -28.63
N TRP A 541 5.36 13.95 -28.43
CA TRP A 541 4.83 13.10 -27.36
C TRP A 541 3.75 12.17 -27.88
N THR A 542 3.73 10.96 -27.33
CA THR A 542 2.66 9.98 -27.49
C THR A 542 2.16 9.58 -26.12
N LEU A 543 0.93 9.98 -25.80
CA LEU A 543 0.22 9.63 -24.59
C LEU A 543 -0.46 8.27 -24.78
N HIS A 544 -0.20 7.34 -23.87
CA HIS A 544 -0.89 6.05 -23.77
C HIS A 544 -1.85 6.09 -22.59
N TRP A 545 -3.14 6.00 -22.90
CA TRP A 545 -4.22 5.93 -21.94
C TRP A 545 -4.79 4.51 -21.93
N ARG A 546 -4.67 3.82 -20.80
CA ARG A 546 -5.26 2.49 -20.60
C ARG A 546 -6.18 2.56 -19.39
N ASP A 547 -7.47 2.47 -19.63
CA ASP A 547 -8.49 2.30 -18.58
C ASP A 547 -9.25 0.99 -18.84
N PRO A 548 -10.15 0.56 -17.94
CA PRO A 548 -10.99 -0.60 -18.18
C PRO A 548 -11.67 -0.58 -19.53
N PHE A 549 -12.19 0.55 -19.97
CA PHE A 549 -13.10 0.66 -21.10
C PHE A 549 -12.43 0.84 -22.46
N GLN A 550 -11.17 1.25 -22.50
CA GLN A 550 -10.45 1.52 -23.74
C GLN A 550 -8.93 1.57 -23.55
N ASN A 551 -8.22 1.28 -24.64
CA ASN A 551 -6.84 1.70 -24.85
C ASN A 551 -6.84 2.79 -25.92
N LYS A 552 -6.24 3.95 -25.62
CA LYS A 552 -6.22 5.09 -26.52
C LYS A 552 -4.83 5.70 -26.57
N GLU A 553 -4.41 6.03 -27.79
CA GLU A 553 -3.19 6.81 -28.03
C GLU A 553 -3.55 8.18 -28.57
N LEU A 554 -2.85 9.19 -28.05
CA LEU A 554 -2.95 10.57 -28.49
C LEU A 554 -1.53 11.10 -28.68
N SER A 555 -1.30 11.91 -29.70
CA SER A 555 0.03 12.45 -29.97
C SER A 555 -0.01 13.95 -30.23
N GLY A 556 1.13 14.59 -30.02
CA GLY A 556 1.34 15.99 -30.34
C GLY A 556 2.81 16.37 -30.26
N SER A 557 3.08 17.67 -30.25
CA SER A 557 4.43 18.19 -30.08
C SER A 557 4.43 19.48 -29.27
N PHE A 558 5.60 19.86 -28.75
CA PHE A 558 5.87 21.16 -28.15
C PHE A 558 7.33 21.55 -28.42
N THR A 559 7.70 22.78 -28.08
CA THR A 559 9.09 23.26 -28.17
C THR A 559 9.59 23.60 -26.77
N SER A 560 10.83 23.23 -26.45
CA SER A 560 11.50 23.67 -25.23
C SER A 560 12.55 24.72 -25.58
N GLU A 561 12.53 25.85 -24.88
CA GLU A 561 13.50 26.94 -25.04
C GLU A 561 14.63 26.87 -24.00
N ARG A 562 14.63 25.84 -23.15
CA ARG A 562 15.58 25.66 -22.06
C ARG A 562 15.80 24.19 -21.73
N SER A 563 17.04 23.83 -21.44
CA SER A 563 17.41 22.50 -20.97
C SER A 563 17.40 22.44 -19.45
N TYR A 564 16.76 21.41 -18.88
CA TYR A 564 16.85 21.13 -17.46
C TYR A 564 18.01 20.19 -17.17
N SER A 565 18.65 20.49 -16.05
CA SER A 565 19.86 19.88 -15.54
C SER A 565 19.57 19.33 -14.15
N VAL A 566 19.66 18.01 -14.00
CA VAL A 566 19.29 17.29 -12.78
C VAL A 566 20.39 17.47 -11.74
N LEU A 567 20.03 17.72 -10.47
CA LEU A 567 21.00 17.69 -9.39
C LEU A 567 21.57 16.27 -9.20
N GLN A 568 22.89 16.13 -9.37
CA GLN A 568 23.60 14.84 -9.31
C GLN A 568 24.91 14.97 -8.54
N ALA A 569 25.39 13.85 -8.02
CA ALA A 569 26.74 13.76 -7.50
C ALA A 569 27.75 13.87 -8.65
N ASP A 570 28.83 14.59 -8.44
CA ASP A 570 29.92 14.70 -9.41
C ASP A 570 30.49 13.31 -9.72
N PRO A 571 30.56 12.89 -11.00
CA PRO A 571 30.95 11.53 -11.37
C PRO A 571 32.42 11.20 -11.05
N GLN A 572 33.28 12.20 -10.85
CA GLN A 572 34.71 11.97 -10.59
C GLN A 572 35.00 11.85 -9.09
N THR A 573 34.55 12.82 -8.31
CA THR A 573 34.81 12.92 -6.87
C THR A 573 33.76 12.22 -6.04
N ALA A 574 32.51 12.14 -6.55
CA ALA A 574 31.32 11.70 -5.82
C ALA A 574 31.07 12.45 -4.51
N LYS A 575 31.71 13.61 -4.30
CA LYS A 575 31.59 14.45 -3.10
C LYS A 575 30.85 15.75 -3.39
N TRP A 576 31.13 16.37 -4.55
CA TRP A 576 30.40 17.56 -4.99
C TRP A 576 29.02 17.22 -5.53
N LEU A 577 28.09 18.16 -5.38
CA LEU A 577 26.81 18.18 -6.10
C LEU A 577 26.92 19.14 -7.29
N THR A 578 26.27 18.80 -8.40
CA THR A 578 26.30 19.57 -9.66
C THR A 578 24.93 19.50 -10.32
N LYS A 579 24.57 20.50 -11.14
CA LYS A 579 23.42 20.38 -12.05
C LYS A 579 23.85 20.09 -13.48
N ASP A 580 24.99 20.61 -13.91
CA ASP A 580 25.50 20.53 -15.29
C ASP A 580 26.74 19.60 -15.44
N GLY A 581 27.15 18.93 -14.35
CA GLY A 581 28.36 18.11 -14.31
C GLY A 581 29.69 18.88 -14.37
N LYS A 582 29.67 20.21 -14.34
CA LYS A 582 30.86 21.06 -14.51
C LYS A 582 31.05 22.06 -13.38
N THR A 583 29.96 22.56 -12.83
CA THR A 583 29.95 23.56 -11.76
C THR A 583 29.43 22.96 -10.47
N ILE A 584 30.04 23.37 -9.36
CA ILE A 584 29.61 23.02 -8.01
C ILE A 584 28.27 23.70 -7.77
N PHE A 585 27.31 22.94 -7.25
CA PHE A 585 26.09 23.43 -6.65
C PHE A 585 26.34 23.63 -5.14
N PRO A 586 26.68 24.84 -4.67
CA PRO A 586 26.89 25.09 -3.24
C PRO A 586 25.55 25.00 -2.53
N VAL A 587 25.38 24.06 -1.60
CA VAL A 587 24.08 23.86 -0.94
C VAL A 587 23.91 24.86 0.20
N ALA A 588 23.02 25.82 0.00
CA ALA A 588 22.42 26.62 1.05
C ALA A 588 20.92 26.28 1.10
N GLY A 589 20.58 25.30 1.93
CA GLY A 589 19.24 24.72 2.00
C GLY A 589 18.39 25.31 3.12
N ILE A 590 17.08 25.35 2.89
CA ILE A 590 16.08 25.72 3.89
C ILE A 590 14.95 24.68 3.94
N ASN A 591 14.35 24.55 5.10
CA ASN A 591 13.13 23.80 5.36
C ASN A 591 12.26 24.58 6.35
N ASP A 592 10.94 24.53 6.21
CA ASP A 592 10.01 25.21 7.11
C ASP A 592 8.63 24.54 7.12
N CYS A 593 7.85 24.85 8.15
CA CYS A 593 6.47 24.40 8.31
C CYS A 593 5.54 25.20 7.39
N PHE A 594 4.60 24.51 6.75
CA PHE A 594 3.47 25.14 6.08
C PHE A 594 2.21 24.34 6.39
N ALA A 595 1.27 24.93 7.10
CA ALA A 595 0.05 24.27 7.56
C ALA A 595 -1.13 25.23 7.47
N ASP A 596 -2.35 24.68 7.40
CA ASP A 596 -3.59 25.46 7.35
C ASP A 596 -3.98 25.83 8.78
N LEU A 597 -3.38 26.90 9.28
CA LEU A 597 -3.47 27.36 10.67
C LEU A 597 -4.83 28.03 10.93
N ASN A 598 -5.36 28.72 9.92
CA ASN A 598 -6.62 29.45 9.98
C ASN A 598 -7.84 28.57 9.58
N GLN A 599 -7.60 27.35 9.07
CA GLN A 599 -8.59 26.37 8.63
C GLN A 599 -9.46 26.84 7.45
N ASP A 600 -8.93 27.69 6.58
CA ASP A 600 -9.60 28.17 5.37
C ASP A 600 -9.47 27.22 4.17
N GLY A 601 -8.71 26.13 4.35
CA GLY A 601 -8.44 25.13 3.34
C GLY A 601 -7.15 25.36 2.54
N SER A 602 -6.35 26.38 2.86
CA SER A 602 -5.13 26.70 2.11
C SER A 602 -3.92 26.97 3.02
N PRO A 603 -3.00 26.02 3.23
CA PRO A 603 -1.76 26.27 3.97
C PRO A 603 -0.80 27.22 3.24
N LEU A 604 -1.11 27.60 2.00
CA LEU A 604 -0.25 28.44 1.16
C LEU A 604 -0.33 29.92 1.52
N ASN A 605 -1.35 30.34 2.26
CA ASN A 605 -1.44 31.70 2.79
C ASN A 605 -1.00 31.79 4.25
N ASP A 606 -0.65 30.66 4.88
CA ASP A 606 -0.42 30.48 6.31
C ASP A 606 1.06 30.23 6.68
N TRP A 607 1.99 30.90 5.99
CA TRP A 607 3.42 30.74 6.24
C TRP A 607 3.89 31.62 7.40
N PHE A 608 4.79 31.09 8.22
CA PHE A 608 5.38 31.82 9.34
C PHE A 608 6.43 32.82 8.83
N THR A 609 6.24 34.10 9.13
CA THR A 609 7.32 35.11 9.05
C THR A 609 7.38 35.95 10.33
N GLN A 610 8.47 36.72 10.45
CA GLN A 610 8.90 37.47 11.62
C GLN A 610 7.78 38.23 12.38
N ASP A 611 8.04 38.37 13.68
CA ASP A 611 7.37 39.20 14.70
C ASP A 611 5.98 38.74 15.17
N GLY A 612 5.94 37.61 15.89
CA GLY A 612 4.83 37.30 16.79
C GLY A 612 5.15 36.20 17.80
N SER A 613 5.12 36.52 19.10
CA SER A 613 5.31 35.55 20.18
C SER A 613 4.34 34.37 20.09
N LEU A 614 4.83 33.17 19.78
CA LEU A 614 4.05 31.94 19.77
C LEU A 614 4.05 31.37 21.20
N LYS A 615 2.90 31.45 21.90
CA LYS A 615 2.69 30.74 23.17
C LYS A 615 2.04 29.38 22.88
N ILE A 616 2.83 28.32 22.82
CA ILE A 616 2.31 26.95 22.80
C ILE A 616 1.98 26.56 24.25
N ALA A 617 0.69 26.39 24.56
CA ALA A 617 0.30 25.75 25.81
C ALA A 617 0.57 24.24 25.67
N THR A 618 1.69 23.78 26.23
CA THR A 618 2.04 22.37 26.29
C THR A 618 1.16 21.64 27.30
N THR A 619 0.37 20.67 26.87
CA THR A 619 0.22 19.34 27.52
C THR A 619 -0.79 18.50 26.73
N SER A 620 -0.44 17.24 26.46
CA SER A 620 -1.18 16.23 25.68
C SER A 620 -1.07 16.36 24.15
N GLY A 621 -0.60 15.30 23.50
CA GLY A 621 -0.32 15.20 22.06
C GLY A 621 -1.57 15.16 21.17
N GLU A 622 -2.53 16.04 21.43
CA GLU A 622 -3.57 16.42 20.48
C GLU A 622 -3.18 17.74 19.83
N ILE A 623 -3.36 17.84 18.50
CA ILE A 623 -3.28 19.12 17.80
C ILE A 623 -4.33 20.04 18.46
N PRO A 624 -3.97 21.17 19.10
CA PRO A 624 -4.93 21.98 19.81
C PRO A 624 -6.01 22.46 18.84
N GLN A 625 -7.28 22.15 19.15
CA GLN A 625 -8.45 22.54 18.32
C GLN A 625 -8.61 24.08 18.17
N LYS A 626 -7.81 24.88 18.86
CA LYS A 626 -7.69 26.34 18.69
C LYS A 626 -6.31 26.79 19.16
N LEU A 627 -5.39 27.01 18.23
CA LEU A 627 -4.21 27.83 18.49
C LEU A 627 -4.64 29.30 18.31
N SER A 628 -4.55 30.10 19.37
CA SER A 628 -4.71 31.55 19.25
C SER A 628 -3.40 32.14 18.72
N PHE A 629 -3.31 32.35 17.41
CA PHE A 629 -2.13 32.89 16.76
C PHE A 629 -2.13 34.43 16.84
N ASN A 630 -1.10 35.00 17.48
CA ASN A 630 -0.74 36.41 17.37
C ASN A 630 0.40 36.63 16.34
N SER A 631 0.68 35.62 15.50
CA SER A 631 1.73 35.69 14.46
C SER A 631 1.22 36.35 13.19
N GLN A 632 2.02 37.23 12.58
CA GLN A 632 1.79 37.69 11.22
C GLN A 632 2.04 36.53 10.25
N VAL A 633 0.94 35.95 9.80
CA VAL A 633 0.92 35.00 8.71
C VAL A 633 1.15 35.76 7.39
N VAL A 634 1.99 35.22 6.50
CA VAL A 634 2.18 35.78 5.15
C VAL A 634 1.89 34.76 4.04
N PRO A 635 1.52 35.25 2.84
CA PRO A 635 1.43 34.41 1.66
C PRO A 635 2.77 33.76 1.30
N MET A 636 2.70 32.51 0.83
CA MET A 636 3.85 31.72 0.34
C MET A 636 4.77 32.51 -0.58
N GLU A 637 4.23 33.28 -1.53
CA GLU A 637 5.05 34.06 -2.48
C GLU A 637 5.95 35.06 -1.76
N SER A 638 5.39 35.79 -0.78
CA SER A 638 6.13 36.76 0.02
C SER A 638 7.18 36.08 0.90
N TYR A 639 6.84 34.91 1.45
CA TYR A 639 7.80 34.08 2.17
C TYR A 639 8.97 33.69 1.25
N LEU A 640 8.70 33.04 0.11
CA LEU A 640 9.73 32.57 -0.81
C LEU A 640 10.59 33.73 -1.34
N ASP A 641 10.00 34.89 -1.62
CA ASP A 641 10.75 36.07 -2.05
C ASP A 641 11.67 36.64 -0.96
N THR A 642 11.35 36.43 0.31
CA THR A 642 12.21 36.83 1.45
C THR A 642 13.47 35.96 1.54
N TYR A 643 13.38 34.67 1.19
CA TYR A 643 14.48 33.72 1.35
C TYR A 643 15.25 33.42 0.04
N ARG A 644 14.73 33.76 -1.14
CA ARG A 644 15.30 33.37 -2.45
C ARG A 644 16.75 33.80 -2.71
N ASN A 645 17.21 34.89 -2.11
CA ASN A 645 18.56 35.39 -2.35
C ASN A 645 19.63 34.65 -1.54
N GLY A 646 19.24 34.00 -0.43
CA GLY A 646 20.16 33.30 0.46
C GLY A 646 20.10 31.78 0.33
N PHE A 647 19.04 31.22 -0.24
CA PHE A 647 18.84 29.77 -0.27
C PHE A 647 18.53 29.29 -1.68
N ASN A 648 19.12 28.18 -2.07
CA ASN A 648 18.98 27.60 -3.40
C ASN A 648 18.44 26.16 -3.40
N LEU A 649 18.18 25.60 -2.22
CA LEU A 649 17.54 24.30 -2.05
C LEU A 649 16.42 24.41 -1.01
N PHE A 650 15.26 23.84 -1.31
CA PHE A 650 14.13 23.76 -0.39
C PHE A 650 13.76 22.31 -0.13
N ARG A 651 13.77 21.89 1.14
CA ARG A 651 13.35 20.54 1.57
C ARG A 651 11.87 20.55 1.95
N GLN A 652 11.05 19.87 1.17
CA GLN A 652 9.62 19.69 1.39
C GLN A 652 9.38 18.37 2.12
N ASN A 653 8.60 18.44 3.19
CA ASN A 653 8.19 17.27 3.95
C ASN A 653 6.72 16.96 3.75
N VAL A 654 6.34 15.69 3.79
CA VAL A 654 4.94 15.25 3.88
C VAL A 654 4.66 14.88 5.33
N SER A 655 3.53 15.30 5.91
CA SER A 655 3.13 14.95 7.29
C SER A 655 4.18 15.25 8.37
N ASN A 656 5.11 16.17 8.12
CA ASN A 656 5.95 16.76 9.16
C ASN A 656 5.83 18.27 8.99
N CYS A 657 5.09 18.89 9.90
CA CYS A 657 4.84 20.33 9.81
C CYS A 657 4.19 20.75 8.46
N SER A 658 3.48 19.82 7.83
CA SER A 658 2.86 19.92 6.51
C SER A 658 1.66 18.98 6.35
N PRO A 659 0.79 19.18 5.34
CA PRO A 659 -0.35 18.30 5.10
C PRO A 659 0.05 16.86 4.72
N PRO A 660 -0.79 15.86 5.04
CA PRO A 660 -0.61 14.50 4.55
C PRO A 660 -0.97 14.34 3.07
N LEU A 661 -0.36 13.38 2.39
CA LEU A 661 -0.79 12.96 1.04
C LEU A 661 -1.73 11.74 1.06
N TYR A 662 -1.86 11.08 2.19
CA TYR A 662 -2.73 9.92 2.39
C TYR A 662 -3.08 9.75 3.87
N TYR A 663 -4.17 9.02 4.14
CA TYR A 663 -4.45 8.48 5.46
C TYR A 663 -4.11 6.99 5.51
N ALA A 664 -3.67 6.49 6.67
CA ALA A 664 -3.17 5.12 6.83
C ALA A 664 -4.22 4.06 6.43
N GLU A 665 -5.49 4.30 6.74
CA GLU A 665 -6.62 3.45 6.38
C GLU A 665 -6.88 3.38 4.87
N ASN A 666 -6.45 4.38 4.11
CA ASN A 666 -6.65 4.48 2.66
C ASN A 666 -5.44 4.04 1.84
N PHE A 667 -4.25 3.99 2.46
CA PHE A 667 -2.99 3.72 1.78
C PHE A 667 -3.00 2.38 1.03
N LEU A 668 -3.48 1.33 1.70
CA LEU A 668 -3.62 -0.02 1.14
C LEU A 668 -4.52 -0.09 -0.10
N TYR A 669 -5.42 0.88 -0.25
CA TYR A 669 -6.36 0.96 -1.37
C TYR A 669 -5.87 1.89 -2.47
N SER A 670 -4.67 2.45 -2.34
CA SER A 670 -4.09 3.41 -3.29
C SER A 670 -5.03 4.59 -3.54
N LYS A 671 -5.64 5.12 -2.46
CA LYS A 671 -6.46 6.35 -2.49
C LYS A 671 -5.70 7.45 -1.76
N TYR A 672 -5.47 8.56 -2.47
CA TYR A 672 -4.66 9.67 -2.00
C TYR A 672 -5.48 10.94 -1.87
N LEU A 673 -4.88 11.94 -1.26
CA LEU A 673 -5.46 13.23 -0.95
C LEU A 673 -5.19 14.22 -2.09
N SER A 674 -6.15 14.35 -3.02
CA SER A 674 -5.99 15.18 -4.23
C SER A 674 -5.91 16.67 -3.90
N HIS A 675 -6.64 17.12 -2.88
CA HIS A 675 -6.65 18.51 -2.42
C HIS A 675 -5.28 18.94 -1.91
N GLU A 676 -4.72 18.18 -0.98
CA GLU A 676 -3.41 18.40 -0.35
C GLU A 676 -2.29 18.28 -1.39
N GLY A 677 -2.38 17.29 -2.29
CA GLY A 677 -1.45 17.18 -3.40
C GLY A 677 -1.40 18.43 -4.29
N LYS A 678 -2.50 19.19 -4.43
CA LYS A 678 -2.51 20.45 -5.21
C LYS A 678 -1.77 21.58 -4.50
N GLN A 679 -1.71 21.54 -3.17
CA GLN A 679 -0.93 22.49 -2.38
C GLN A 679 0.57 22.26 -2.59
N PHE A 680 1.02 20.99 -2.57
CA PHE A 680 2.39 20.63 -2.93
C PHE A 680 2.75 20.93 -4.39
N ASP A 681 1.79 20.80 -5.31
CA ASP A 681 1.99 21.21 -6.71
C ASP A 681 2.30 22.71 -6.81
N ALA A 682 1.51 23.55 -6.13
CA ALA A 682 1.70 25.00 -6.12
C ALA A 682 3.05 25.39 -5.51
N LEU A 683 3.40 24.82 -4.35
CA LEU A 683 4.70 25.06 -3.71
C LEU A 683 5.86 24.65 -4.63
N SER A 684 5.81 23.45 -5.20
CA SER A 684 6.88 22.95 -6.10
C SER A 684 7.03 23.80 -7.35
N GLN A 685 5.92 24.30 -7.92
CA GLN A 685 5.95 25.23 -9.06
C GLN A 685 6.63 26.55 -8.69
N GLN A 686 6.28 27.13 -7.55
CA GLN A 686 6.82 28.42 -7.11
C GLN A 686 8.30 28.36 -6.72
N LEU A 687 8.72 27.24 -6.12
CA LEU A 687 10.13 26.95 -5.87
C LEU A 687 10.91 26.83 -7.18
N PHE A 688 10.39 26.04 -8.12
CA PHE A 688 11.05 25.83 -9.41
C PHE A 688 11.16 27.12 -10.23
N GLN A 689 10.11 27.95 -10.26
CA GLN A 689 10.13 29.27 -10.92
C GLN A 689 11.17 30.24 -10.34
N ARG A 690 11.52 30.07 -9.07
CA ARG A 690 12.55 30.86 -8.37
C ARG A 690 13.94 30.23 -8.41
N GLY A 691 14.11 29.11 -9.12
CA GLY A 691 15.41 28.46 -9.29
C GLY A 691 15.86 27.59 -8.11
N TYR A 692 14.97 27.28 -7.16
CA TYR A 692 15.29 26.34 -6.09
C TYR A 692 15.44 24.92 -6.62
N SER A 693 16.43 24.20 -6.09
CA SER A 693 16.42 22.74 -6.07
C SER A 693 15.38 22.26 -5.07
N VAL A 694 14.59 21.24 -5.44
CA VAL A 694 13.55 20.72 -4.55
C VAL A 694 13.96 19.36 -4.00
N TRP A 695 14.03 19.23 -2.69
CA TRP A 695 14.23 17.96 -2.00
C TRP A 695 12.89 17.52 -1.41
N PHE A 696 12.37 16.38 -1.82
CA PHE A 696 11.01 15.96 -1.47
C PHE A 696 11.00 14.67 -0.64
N THR A 697 10.44 14.75 0.55
CA THR A 697 10.30 13.61 1.46
C THR A 697 8.97 12.89 1.25
N MET A 698 9.03 11.60 0.93
CA MET A 698 7.86 10.79 0.58
C MET A 698 7.05 10.31 1.78
N PHE A 699 7.73 10.01 2.90
CA PHE A 699 7.15 9.51 4.14
C PHE A 699 7.67 10.29 5.36
N SER A 700 6.82 10.52 6.35
CA SER A 700 7.22 11.19 7.60
C SER A 700 7.70 10.17 8.65
N PHE A 701 7.51 10.50 9.92
CA PHE A 701 7.72 9.67 11.12
C PHE A 701 7.01 8.30 11.09
N SER A 702 6.02 8.11 10.21
CA SER A 702 5.24 6.87 10.12
C SER A 702 5.40 6.24 8.74
N LEU A 703 6.04 5.08 8.70
CA LEU A 703 6.21 4.28 7.50
C LEU A 703 5.01 3.35 7.31
N PRO A 704 4.42 3.30 6.11
CA PRO A 704 3.52 2.20 5.77
C PRO A 704 4.25 0.86 5.88
N PHE A 705 3.69 -0.08 6.63
CA PHE A 705 4.24 -1.44 6.78
C PHE A 705 5.65 -1.46 7.40
N ASP A 706 5.87 -0.68 8.47
CA ASP A 706 7.13 -0.57 9.21
C ASP A 706 7.77 -1.93 9.62
N GLY A 707 6.95 -2.96 9.84
CA GLY A 707 7.39 -4.34 10.06
C GLY A 707 7.91 -5.10 8.82
N GLY A 708 8.11 -4.41 7.69
CA GLY A 708 8.48 -4.93 6.38
C GLY A 708 7.28 -5.22 5.47
N VAL A 709 7.53 -5.25 4.16
CA VAL A 709 6.53 -5.57 3.12
C VAL A 709 6.37 -7.09 3.04
N ARG A 710 5.30 -7.64 3.63
CA ARG A 710 5.12 -9.09 3.79
C ARG A 710 4.11 -9.67 2.82
N TYR A 711 3.16 -8.86 2.37
CA TYR A 711 2.06 -9.32 1.52
C TYR A 711 2.05 -8.65 0.14
N PRO A 712 1.59 -9.36 -0.92
CA PRO A 712 1.51 -8.80 -2.26
C PRO A 712 0.77 -7.46 -2.36
N ASP A 713 -0.35 -7.27 -1.65
CA ASP A 713 -1.07 -5.99 -1.77
C ASP A 713 -0.42 -4.84 -0.99
N GLU A 714 0.42 -5.10 0.01
CA GLU A 714 1.25 -4.06 0.65
C GLU A 714 2.28 -3.55 -0.36
N ARG A 715 2.94 -4.47 -1.08
CA ARG A 715 3.87 -4.14 -2.16
C ARG A 715 3.17 -3.37 -3.28
N PHE A 716 1.97 -3.81 -3.66
CA PHE A 716 1.16 -3.11 -4.66
C PHE A 716 0.79 -1.68 -4.24
N ALA A 717 0.38 -1.48 -2.98
CA ALA A 717 0.05 -0.16 -2.45
C ALA A 717 1.25 0.79 -2.43
N LEU A 718 2.42 0.29 -2.00
CA LEU A 718 3.69 1.04 -2.07
C LEU A 718 4.05 1.38 -3.53
N GLU A 719 3.99 0.40 -4.43
CA GLU A 719 4.27 0.62 -5.86
C GLU A 719 3.40 1.73 -6.46
N ASN A 720 2.10 1.72 -6.19
CA ASN A 720 1.19 2.76 -6.68
C ASN A 720 1.46 4.12 -6.06
N TYR A 721 1.78 4.18 -4.76
CA TYR A 721 2.05 5.46 -4.09
C TYR A 721 3.34 6.09 -4.62
N ILE A 722 4.41 5.32 -4.74
CA ILE A 722 5.68 5.79 -5.31
C ILE A 722 5.48 6.22 -6.76
N LYS A 723 4.78 5.43 -7.57
CA LYS A 723 4.41 5.82 -8.96
C LYS A 723 3.65 7.15 -8.98
N TYR A 724 2.67 7.33 -8.11
CA TYR A 724 1.86 8.54 -8.02
C TYR A 724 2.69 9.77 -7.62
N VAL A 725 3.50 9.67 -6.56
CA VAL A 725 4.35 10.76 -6.07
C VAL A 725 5.38 11.16 -7.12
N VAL A 726 6.06 10.18 -7.75
CA VAL A 726 7.06 10.44 -8.79
C VAL A 726 6.41 11.02 -10.05
N ALA A 727 5.27 10.49 -10.50
CA ALA A 727 4.53 11.03 -11.65
C ALA A 727 4.04 12.47 -11.41
N ARG A 728 3.61 12.78 -10.18
CA ARG A 728 3.09 14.10 -9.81
C ARG A 728 4.19 15.13 -9.64
N PHE A 729 5.19 14.86 -8.81
CA PHE A 729 6.18 15.87 -8.40
C PHE A 729 7.52 15.74 -9.13
N GLY A 730 7.82 14.59 -9.73
CA GLY A 730 9.11 14.30 -10.35
C GLY A 730 9.49 15.14 -11.57
N ALA A 731 8.68 16.10 -12.02
CA ALA A 731 9.14 17.11 -12.97
C ALA A 731 9.85 18.30 -12.29
N TYR A 732 9.62 18.51 -10.98
CA TYR A 732 10.14 19.64 -10.20
C TYR A 732 11.18 19.25 -9.15
N VAL A 733 11.14 18.00 -8.68
CA VAL A 733 12.03 17.48 -7.63
C VAL A 733 13.44 17.29 -8.17
N ASP A 734 14.46 17.41 -7.32
CA ASP A 734 15.88 17.17 -7.57
C ASP A 734 16.45 16.06 -6.63
N VAL A 735 15.88 15.90 -5.43
CA VAL A 735 16.26 14.86 -4.46
C VAL A 735 15.02 14.17 -3.91
N TRP A 736 15.01 12.85 -3.90
CA TRP A 736 14.00 12.06 -3.20
C TRP A 736 14.51 11.64 -1.83
N GLU A 737 13.75 11.92 -0.79
CA GLU A 737 13.98 11.34 0.53
C GLU A 737 12.89 10.35 0.85
N ILE A 738 13.30 9.13 1.19
CA ILE A 738 12.37 8.05 1.49
C ILE A 738 11.57 8.40 2.73
N SER A 739 12.24 8.76 3.82
CA SER A 739 11.57 9.11 5.06
C SER A 739 12.30 10.15 5.90
N ASN A 740 11.51 10.94 6.64
CA ASN A 740 12.00 11.80 7.71
C ASN A 740 11.77 11.18 9.09
N GLU A 741 12.83 11.09 9.90
CA GLU A 741 12.86 10.65 11.29
C GLU A 741 12.21 9.29 11.60
N ALA A 742 11.95 8.46 10.59
CA ALA A 742 11.44 7.11 10.75
C ALA A 742 12.55 6.05 10.63
N VAL A 743 12.60 5.13 11.59
CA VAL A 743 13.59 4.05 11.62
C VAL A 743 13.19 2.94 10.64
N ALA A 744 13.72 3.00 9.42
CA ALA A 744 13.46 1.99 8.39
C ALA A 744 14.50 0.85 8.42
N SER A 745 14.07 -0.38 8.15
CA SER A 745 14.99 -1.49 7.87
C SER A 745 15.72 -1.31 6.53
N ASP A 746 16.91 -1.90 6.38
CA ASP A 746 17.68 -1.83 5.13
C ASP A 746 16.92 -2.44 3.94
N GLU A 747 16.14 -3.50 4.17
CA GLU A 747 15.29 -4.12 3.14
C GLU A 747 14.18 -3.19 2.67
N TYR A 748 13.53 -2.48 3.60
CA TYR A 748 12.50 -1.50 3.27
C TYR A 748 13.08 -0.36 2.42
N VAL A 749 14.22 0.21 2.85
CA VAL A 749 14.91 1.28 2.12
C VAL A 749 15.29 0.84 0.70
N ARG A 750 15.89 -0.36 0.54
CA ARG A 750 16.20 -0.90 -0.79
C ARG A 750 14.95 -1.08 -1.65
N THR A 751 13.86 -1.56 -1.06
CA THR A 751 12.60 -1.76 -1.78
C THR A 751 12.06 -0.43 -2.30
N ILE A 752 11.96 0.60 -1.45
CA ILE A 752 11.47 1.91 -1.89
C ILE A 752 12.39 2.55 -2.93
N ALA A 753 13.71 2.50 -2.72
CA ALA A 753 14.68 3.04 -3.68
C ALA A 753 14.55 2.38 -5.07
N GLN A 754 14.41 1.04 -5.14
CA GLN A 754 14.15 0.34 -6.41
C GLN A 754 12.85 0.78 -7.07
N LEU A 755 11.81 1.07 -6.29
CA LEU A 755 10.55 1.60 -6.82
C LEU A 755 10.72 3.03 -7.34
N ILE A 756 11.49 3.87 -6.66
CA ILE A 756 11.83 5.22 -7.13
C ILE A 756 12.61 5.10 -8.44
N GLU A 757 13.69 4.31 -8.49
CA GLU A 757 14.51 4.11 -9.68
C GLU A 757 13.72 3.58 -10.88
N LYS A 758 12.75 2.69 -10.63
CA LYS A 758 11.86 2.14 -11.66
C LYS A 758 10.94 3.22 -12.26
N ASN A 759 10.46 4.16 -11.44
CA ASN A 759 9.45 5.14 -11.83
C ASN A 759 10.02 6.53 -12.16
N ASP A 760 11.23 6.86 -11.71
CA ASP A 760 11.89 8.16 -11.95
C ASP A 760 12.75 8.10 -13.23
N PRO A 761 12.31 8.77 -14.32
CA PRO A 761 13.03 8.74 -15.58
C PRO A 761 14.32 9.59 -15.56
N TYR A 762 14.51 10.44 -14.54
CA TYR A 762 15.64 11.37 -14.47
C TYR A 762 16.80 10.85 -13.59
N LYS A 763 16.59 9.73 -12.88
CA LYS A 763 17.60 9.08 -12.02
C LYS A 763 18.20 10.02 -10.98
N ARG A 764 17.32 10.63 -10.19
CA ARG A 764 17.69 11.61 -9.16
C ARG A 764 18.34 10.99 -7.94
N LEU A 765 18.92 11.85 -7.12
CA LEU A 765 19.50 11.47 -5.85
C LEU A 765 18.43 10.92 -4.90
N ILE A 766 18.78 9.88 -4.15
CA ILE A 766 17.93 9.23 -3.16
C ILE A 766 18.61 9.32 -1.79
N SER A 767 17.85 9.71 -0.77
CA SER A 767 18.29 9.90 0.60
C SER A 767 17.32 9.29 1.63
N VAL A 768 17.76 9.22 2.88
CA VAL A 768 16.97 8.92 4.08
C VAL A 768 17.59 9.64 5.28
N SER A 769 16.75 10.26 6.11
CA SER A 769 17.16 11.09 7.26
C SER A 769 17.98 10.35 8.33
N TRP A 770 17.56 9.15 8.73
CA TRP A 770 18.40 8.24 9.53
C TRP A 770 19.31 7.49 8.59
N GLU A 771 20.50 8.06 8.41
CA GLU A 771 21.39 7.78 7.32
C GLU A 771 21.78 6.30 7.23
N LYS A 772 21.83 5.81 5.99
CA LYS A 772 22.29 4.45 5.67
C LYS A 772 23.36 4.50 4.58
N PRO A 773 24.51 5.15 4.86
CA PRO A 773 25.54 5.42 3.85
C PRO A 773 26.13 4.14 3.26
N GLN A 774 26.03 3.01 3.96
CA GLN A 774 26.44 1.68 3.50
C GLN A 774 25.56 1.10 2.38
N LEU A 775 24.36 1.64 2.15
CA LEU A 775 23.46 1.15 1.10
C LEU A 775 23.73 1.85 -0.23
N ASP A 776 24.06 1.09 -1.28
CA ASP A 776 24.29 1.65 -2.62
C ASP A 776 23.07 2.41 -3.19
N SER A 777 21.87 2.01 -2.76
CA SER A 777 20.60 2.65 -3.14
C SER A 777 20.40 4.05 -2.53
N ILE A 778 21.23 4.44 -1.56
CA ILE A 778 21.27 5.79 -0.99
C ILE A 778 22.46 6.53 -1.60
N THR A 779 22.18 7.53 -2.43
CA THR A 779 23.20 8.26 -3.21
C THR A 779 23.55 9.61 -2.59
N LEU A 780 22.81 10.06 -1.58
CA LEU A 780 23.06 11.29 -0.82
C LEU A 780 22.94 10.96 0.68
N ILE A 781 23.93 11.37 1.47
CA ILE A 781 23.92 11.18 2.94
C ILE A 781 23.28 12.40 3.58
N ALA A 782 22.21 12.20 4.36
CA ALA A 782 21.42 13.30 4.94
C ALA A 782 21.21 13.21 6.45
N PRO A 783 22.28 13.30 7.25
CA PRO A 783 22.18 13.25 8.70
C PRO A 783 21.47 14.49 9.27
N HIS A 784 20.88 14.33 10.45
CA HIS A 784 20.38 15.43 11.27
C HIS A 784 21.50 15.92 12.21
N TRP A 785 21.66 17.24 12.36
CA TRP A 785 22.67 17.82 13.24
C TRP A 785 22.14 19.03 14.00
N TYR A 786 21.93 18.86 15.31
CA TYR A 786 21.60 19.93 16.25
C TYR A 786 22.70 20.08 17.28
N GLN A 787 23.24 21.29 17.43
CA GLN A 787 24.32 21.55 18.38
C GLN A 787 24.40 23.03 18.76
N SER A 788 24.81 23.31 20.00
CA SER A 788 25.12 24.65 20.50
C SER A 788 26.55 24.67 21.06
N GLU A 789 27.53 24.63 20.17
CA GLU A 789 28.96 24.73 20.52
C GLU A 789 29.40 26.18 20.78
N ASN A 790 30.59 26.32 21.35
CA ASN A 790 31.29 27.60 21.38
C ASN A 790 31.57 28.06 19.94
N ASP A 791 31.24 29.30 19.61
CA ASP A 791 31.40 29.81 18.25
C ASP A 791 32.87 29.89 17.81
N ASN A 792 33.82 29.92 18.75
CA ASN A 792 35.26 29.79 18.50
C ASN A 792 35.70 28.39 18.07
N GLU A 793 34.84 27.37 18.15
CA GLU A 793 35.11 25.97 17.78
C GLU A 793 34.14 25.45 16.72
N SER A 794 33.31 26.33 16.15
CA SER A 794 32.21 25.93 15.25
C SER A 794 32.70 25.28 13.95
N ASP A 795 33.85 25.71 13.43
CA ASP A 795 34.53 25.06 12.30
C ASP A 795 34.96 23.62 12.66
N LEU A 796 35.61 23.42 13.81
CA LEU A 796 36.05 22.10 14.26
C LEU A 796 34.86 21.16 14.54
N ALA A 797 33.78 21.69 15.10
CA ALA A 797 32.54 20.95 15.29
C ALA A 797 31.97 20.49 13.94
N THR A 798 31.93 21.38 12.94
CA THR A 798 31.49 21.07 11.57
C THR A 798 32.32 19.95 10.95
N ILE A 799 33.65 20.07 11.00
CA ILE A 799 34.59 19.08 10.46
C ILE A 799 34.39 17.72 11.15
N THR A 800 34.20 17.72 12.46
CA THR A 800 33.96 16.50 13.25
C THR A 800 32.69 15.78 12.77
N GLN A 801 31.62 16.51 12.47
CA GLN A 801 30.39 15.90 11.95
C GLN A 801 30.58 15.34 10.54
N ILE A 802 31.25 16.08 9.65
CA ILE A 802 31.51 15.63 8.27
C ILE A 802 32.40 14.39 8.24
N ASN A 803 33.43 14.35 9.09
CA ASN A 803 34.40 13.26 9.12
C ASN A 803 33.80 11.90 9.47
N LYS A 804 32.65 11.87 10.16
CA LYS A 804 31.87 10.64 10.40
C LYS A 804 31.51 9.89 9.11
N PHE A 805 31.43 10.61 7.99
CA PHE A 805 31.01 10.07 6.69
C PHE A 805 32.14 10.09 5.65
N SER A 806 33.36 10.42 6.05
CA SER A 806 34.51 10.60 5.15
C SER A 806 34.84 9.35 4.34
N GLU A 807 34.66 8.16 4.92
CA GLU A 807 34.89 6.85 4.29
C GLU A 807 33.96 6.57 3.10
N TYR A 808 32.78 7.18 3.07
CA TYR A 808 31.79 6.97 2.01
C TYR A 808 32.03 7.95 0.86
N LYS A 809 32.19 7.43 -0.36
CA LYS A 809 32.32 8.25 -1.58
C LYS A 809 30.95 8.73 -2.07
N LYS A 810 30.27 9.52 -1.23
CA LYS A 810 28.94 10.07 -1.47
C LYS A 810 28.90 11.52 -0.98
N PRO A 811 28.08 12.39 -1.61
CA PRO A 811 27.85 13.74 -1.11
C PRO A 811 27.18 13.68 0.27
N VAL A 812 27.54 14.64 1.13
CA VAL A 812 26.98 14.81 2.47
C VAL A 812 26.27 16.14 2.51
N VAL A 813 24.96 16.13 2.78
CA VAL A 813 24.18 17.34 3.02
C VAL A 813 23.40 17.12 4.29
N PHE A 814 23.66 17.87 5.35
CA PHE A 814 22.90 17.76 6.59
C PHE A 814 21.44 18.17 6.29
N GLY A 815 20.55 17.18 6.22
CA GLY A 815 19.16 17.34 5.76
C GLY A 815 18.28 18.08 6.76
N GLU A 816 18.79 18.24 7.97
CA GLU A 816 18.18 19.00 9.03
C GLU A 816 19.27 19.53 9.97
N HIS A 817 19.35 20.85 10.08
CA HIS A 817 20.34 21.51 10.91
C HIS A 817 19.75 22.65 11.73
N GLY A 818 20.14 22.70 13.00
CA GLY A 818 19.69 23.72 13.95
C GLY A 818 20.57 23.82 15.19
N ASN A 819 20.01 24.39 16.25
CA ASN A 819 20.68 24.59 17.53
C ASN A 819 20.15 23.63 18.60
N GLN A 820 20.96 23.36 19.61
CA GLN A 820 20.50 22.63 20.79
C GLN A 820 19.99 23.62 21.84
N GLU A 821 18.99 23.21 22.61
CA GLU A 821 18.25 23.93 23.64
C GLU A 821 17.42 25.09 23.07
N ARG A 822 18.07 26.13 22.56
CA ARG A 822 17.41 27.36 22.06
C ARG A 822 17.57 27.50 20.56
N ASN A 823 16.58 28.06 19.88
CA ASN A 823 16.66 28.31 18.44
C ASN A 823 17.67 29.41 18.07
N TRP A 824 18.02 30.28 19.02
CA TRP A 824 18.85 31.44 18.81
C TRP A 824 19.58 31.87 20.10
N ASP A 825 20.79 32.38 19.93
CA ASP A 825 21.58 33.15 20.91
C ASP A 825 22.45 34.18 20.17
N PRO A 826 23.09 35.15 20.85
CA PRO A 826 23.87 36.21 20.19
C PRO A 826 24.98 35.74 19.25
N SER A 827 25.48 34.51 19.40
CA SER A 827 26.51 33.91 18.54
C SER A 827 25.95 32.98 17.45
N SER A 828 24.64 32.69 17.46
CA SER A 828 23.99 31.76 16.54
C SER A 828 24.19 32.13 15.06
N ALA A 829 23.99 33.40 14.69
CA ALA A 829 24.17 33.85 13.31
C ALA A 829 25.63 33.66 12.83
N HIS A 830 26.59 33.93 13.72
CA HIS A 830 28.00 33.74 13.44
C HIS A 830 28.36 32.26 13.30
N ARG A 831 27.91 31.38 14.22
CA ARG A 831 28.07 29.92 14.08
C ARG A 831 27.52 29.44 12.75
N MET A 832 26.31 29.86 12.38
CA MET A 832 25.69 29.49 11.11
C MET A 832 26.57 29.81 9.90
N ARG A 833 27.17 31.01 9.87
CA ARG A 833 28.11 31.43 8.82
C ARG A 833 29.35 30.53 8.81
N VAL A 834 29.99 30.32 9.96
CA VAL A 834 31.20 29.49 10.08
C VAL A 834 30.93 28.04 9.64
N ARG A 835 29.81 27.44 10.08
CA ARG A 835 29.39 26.09 9.67
C ARG A 835 29.21 25.99 8.17
N THR A 836 28.57 26.99 7.55
CA THR A 836 28.31 27.01 6.10
C THR A 836 29.61 27.06 5.29
N TRP A 837 30.51 28.00 5.62
CA TRP A 837 31.80 28.12 4.95
C TRP A 837 32.68 26.88 5.18
N THR A 838 32.74 26.39 6.41
CA THR A 838 33.55 25.21 6.74
C THR A 838 33.02 23.97 6.03
N ALA A 839 31.70 23.76 6.00
CA ALA A 839 31.08 22.65 5.30
C ALA A 839 31.39 22.68 3.80
N PHE A 840 31.31 23.86 3.15
CA PHE A 840 31.66 24.01 1.75
C PHE A 840 33.10 23.62 1.46
N PHE A 841 34.06 24.11 2.24
CA PHE A 841 35.48 23.76 2.07
C PHE A 841 35.79 22.28 2.34
N HIS A 842 34.88 21.59 3.02
CA HIS A 842 34.92 20.14 3.28
C HIS A 842 33.93 19.35 2.40
N GLN A 843 33.46 19.95 1.30
CA GLN A 843 32.61 19.34 0.29
C GLN A 843 31.27 18.80 0.84
N ALA A 844 30.68 19.52 1.79
CA ALA A 844 29.38 19.22 2.39
C ALA A 844 28.41 20.41 2.27
N GLY A 845 27.12 20.13 2.47
CA GLY A 845 26.02 21.11 2.44
C GLY A 845 25.18 21.14 3.70
N LEU A 846 24.43 22.21 3.92
CA LEU A 846 23.53 22.35 5.08
C LEU A 846 22.11 22.71 4.63
N VAL A 847 21.11 22.06 5.23
CA VAL A 847 19.70 22.42 5.16
C VAL A 847 19.26 22.90 6.55
N PHE A 848 19.02 24.20 6.67
CA PHE A 848 18.59 24.80 7.93
C PHE A 848 17.09 24.58 8.13
N TRP A 849 16.72 23.96 9.25
CA TRP A 849 15.31 23.90 9.63
C TRP A 849 14.92 25.20 10.30
N ASN A 850 14.12 26.01 9.62
CA ASN A 850 13.75 27.34 10.09
C ASN A 850 12.66 27.29 11.16
N GLN A 851 12.73 28.24 12.09
CA GLN A 851 11.65 28.57 13.00
C GLN A 851 11.55 30.10 13.13
N SER A 852 10.86 30.70 12.16
CA SER A 852 10.79 32.16 11.95
C SER A 852 9.88 32.90 12.93
N SER A 853 9.01 32.21 13.66
CA SER A 853 7.95 32.83 14.45
C SER A 853 8.45 33.56 15.70
N THR A 854 9.54 33.11 16.33
CA THR A 854 10.05 33.72 17.58
C THR A 854 11.55 33.62 17.74
N LYS A 855 12.22 34.73 18.08
CA LYS A 855 13.60 34.73 18.56
C LYS A 855 13.64 34.21 20.01
N ASP A 856 14.62 33.38 20.37
CA ASP A 856 14.80 32.80 21.72
C ASP A 856 13.70 31.80 22.15
N TYR A 857 13.23 30.97 21.22
CA TYR A 857 12.39 29.81 21.52
C TYR A 857 13.20 28.68 22.16
N TYR A 858 12.61 28.02 23.16
CA TYR A 858 13.15 26.84 23.81
C TYR A 858 12.13 25.70 23.75
N ASN A 859 12.56 24.52 23.28
CA ASN A 859 11.75 23.31 23.29
C ASN A 859 12.08 22.43 24.52
N PRO A 860 11.22 22.40 25.55
CA PRO A 860 11.49 21.62 26.76
C PRO A 860 11.44 20.11 26.55
N THR A 861 10.84 19.64 25.45
CA THR A 861 10.58 18.21 25.22
C THR A 861 11.70 17.52 24.46
N PHE A 862 12.25 18.16 23.43
CA PHE A 862 13.21 17.52 22.52
C PHE A 862 14.66 17.97 22.75
N GLN A 863 14.88 19.04 23.52
CA GLN A 863 16.19 19.69 23.69
C GLN A 863 16.88 20.13 22.38
N ASN A 864 16.30 19.88 21.21
CA ASN A 864 16.72 20.41 19.91
C ASN A 864 15.74 21.50 19.50
N SER A 865 16.28 22.56 18.90
CA SER A 865 15.53 23.71 18.44
C SER A 865 15.97 24.09 17.01
N ASN A 866 14.99 24.11 16.11
CA ASN A 866 15.10 24.64 14.75
C ASN A 866 15.70 26.04 14.78
N ILE A 867 16.48 26.46 13.78
CA ILE A 867 17.22 27.72 13.81
C ILE A 867 16.34 28.94 13.47
N TYR A 868 16.58 30.07 14.12
CA TYR A 868 16.00 31.35 13.70
C TYR A 868 16.78 31.93 12.50
N LEU A 869 16.10 32.18 11.37
CA LEU A 869 16.69 32.81 10.19
C LEU A 869 16.23 34.27 10.03
N GLY A 870 16.87 35.17 10.77
CA GLY A 870 16.66 36.61 10.69
C GLY A 870 17.33 37.25 9.47
N GLU A 871 17.25 38.58 9.38
CA GLU A 871 17.87 39.36 8.29
C GLU A 871 19.39 39.11 8.21
N GLU A 872 20.06 39.08 9.36
CA GLU A 872 21.50 38.84 9.47
C GLU A 872 21.87 37.44 8.95
N GLU A 873 21.18 36.39 9.40
CA GLU A 873 21.39 35.02 8.94
C GLU A 873 21.17 34.87 7.43
N ARG A 874 20.07 35.44 6.90
CA ARG A 874 19.77 35.41 5.47
C ARG A 874 20.82 36.15 4.64
N ASN A 875 21.36 37.26 5.15
CA ASN A 875 22.43 38.00 4.48
C ASN A 875 23.71 37.16 4.37
N TYR A 876 24.09 36.42 5.42
CA TYR A 876 25.28 35.54 5.38
C TYR A 876 25.17 34.44 4.34
N GLN A 877 24.00 33.83 4.20
CA GLN A 877 23.78 32.82 3.16
C GLN A 877 23.81 33.43 1.75
N SER A 878 23.29 34.65 1.60
CA SER A 878 23.34 35.39 0.33
C SER A 878 24.78 35.69 -0.10
N VAL A 879 25.61 36.18 0.82
CA VAL A 879 27.04 36.43 0.59
C VAL A 879 27.77 35.14 0.24
N PHE A 880 27.49 34.04 0.97
CA PHE A 880 28.08 32.74 0.68
C PHE A 880 27.76 32.26 -0.74
N LEU A 881 26.49 32.31 -1.16
CA LEU A 881 26.10 31.92 -2.53
C LEU A 881 26.74 32.82 -3.59
N GLN A 882 26.75 34.14 -3.36
CA GLN A 882 27.37 35.11 -4.28
C GLN A 882 28.85 34.79 -4.56
N LEU A 883 29.60 34.35 -3.54
CA LEU A 883 31.04 34.09 -3.65
C LEU A 883 31.38 32.67 -4.12
N THR A 884 30.46 31.72 -4.01
CA THR A 884 30.73 30.29 -4.27
C THR A 884 30.00 29.70 -5.49
N GLN A 885 28.94 30.35 -5.97
CA GLN A 885 28.17 29.84 -7.10
C GLN A 885 28.97 29.88 -8.41
N GLY A 886 28.89 28.79 -9.19
CA GLY A 886 29.57 28.66 -10.48
C GLY A 886 31.05 28.24 -10.39
N LEU A 887 31.56 27.93 -9.19
CA LEU A 887 32.91 27.39 -9.02
C LEU A 887 33.06 26.01 -9.69
N PRO A 888 34.23 25.68 -10.25
CA PRO A 888 34.40 24.44 -11.01
C PRO A 888 34.57 23.22 -10.09
N VAL A 889 33.98 22.08 -10.49
CA VAL A 889 34.03 20.81 -9.71
C VAL A 889 35.43 20.24 -9.52
N SER A 890 36.39 20.67 -10.35
CA SER A 890 37.81 20.32 -10.24
C SER A 890 38.51 20.82 -8.97
N LEU A 891 37.87 21.71 -8.19
CA LEU A 891 38.41 22.19 -6.92
C LEU A 891 38.49 21.06 -5.90
N VAL A 892 39.70 20.85 -5.37
CA VAL A 892 39.98 19.82 -4.36
C VAL A 892 40.46 20.44 -3.04
N PRO A 893 40.00 19.92 -1.88
CA PRO A 893 40.53 20.30 -0.57
C PRO A 893 42.05 20.12 -0.49
N GLN A 894 42.73 21.12 0.07
CA GLN A 894 44.15 21.01 0.40
C GLN A 894 44.31 20.51 1.84
N PRO A 895 45.42 19.81 2.16
CA PRO A 895 45.69 19.41 3.53
C PRO A 895 45.63 20.60 4.49
N ASP A 896 44.94 20.43 5.62
CA ASP A 896 44.91 21.44 6.68
C ASP A 896 46.35 21.81 7.08
N PRO A 897 46.70 23.11 7.11
CA PRO A 897 48.00 23.51 7.62
C PRO A 897 48.14 23.13 9.11
N PRO A 898 49.39 22.99 9.62
CA PRO A 898 49.63 22.63 11.02
C PRO A 898 48.88 23.57 11.97
N ARG A 899 48.05 22.97 12.83
CA ARG A 899 47.11 23.68 13.70
C ARG A 899 47.88 24.38 14.83
N GLY A 900 48.10 25.68 14.70
CA GLY A 900 48.72 26.55 15.70
C GLY A 900 48.23 28.01 15.58
N SER A 901 48.22 28.72 16.71
CA SER A 901 47.92 30.17 16.87
C SER A 901 46.52 30.69 16.49
N GLY A 902 45.45 29.93 16.72
CA GLY A 902 44.05 30.43 16.68
C GLY A 902 43.47 30.79 15.30
N ILE A 903 44.32 31.06 14.31
CA ILE A 903 43.93 31.26 12.91
C ILE A 903 43.95 29.90 12.20
N ARG A 904 42.82 29.51 11.61
CA ARG A 904 42.59 28.23 10.95
C ARG A 904 42.15 28.46 9.50
N PRO A 905 43.07 28.31 8.52
CA PRO A 905 42.76 28.42 7.11
C PRO A 905 42.37 27.06 6.49
N TYR A 906 41.35 27.10 5.65
CA TYR A 906 40.86 25.99 4.84
C TYR A 906 40.96 26.36 3.37
N ALA A 907 41.45 25.45 2.52
CA ALA A 907 41.75 25.78 1.13
C ALA A 907 41.18 24.78 0.13
N LEU A 908 40.72 25.32 -1.00
CA LEU A 908 40.33 24.57 -2.19
C LEU A 908 41.21 25.01 -3.36
N LYS A 909 41.72 24.07 -4.15
CA LYS A 909 42.64 24.39 -5.25
C LYS A 909 42.33 23.56 -6.49
N ASN A 910 42.54 24.16 -7.66
CA ASN A 910 42.76 23.47 -8.92
C ASN A 910 43.91 24.17 -9.68
N GLU A 911 44.05 23.93 -10.99
CA GLU A 911 45.11 24.54 -11.80
C GLU A 911 45.00 26.06 -11.95
N THR A 912 43.78 26.62 -11.89
CA THR A 912 43.50 28.02 -12.21
C THR A 912 43.02 28.86 -11.01
N LEU A 913 42.60 28.20 -9.93
CA LEU A 913 41.97 28.80 -8.76
C LEU A 913 42.57 28.25 -7.48
N LEU A 914 42.79 29.14 -6.52
CA LEU A 914 43.11 28.82 -5.14
C LEU A 914 42.23 29.67 -4.23
N LEU A 915 41.40 29.02 -3.43
CA LEU A 915 40.46 29.66 -2.51
C LEU A 915 40.93 29.40 -1.09
N TYR A 916 40.81 30.41 -0.22
CA TYR A 916 40.94 30.22 1.22
C TYR A 916 39.73 30.78 1.94
N TYR A 917 39.21 30.01 2.89
CA TYR A 917 38.38 30.50 3.99
C TYR A 917 39.21 30.45 5.26
N ILE A 918 39.35 31.59 5.94
CA ILE A 918 40.25 31.73 7.08
C ILE A 918 39.42 32.13 8.29
N PHE A 919 39.43 31.29 9.32
CA PHE A 919 38.70 31.50 10.56
C PHE A 919 39.65 31.87 11.71
N ASN A 920 39.27 32.83 12.55
CA ASN A 920 40.01 33.27 13.73
C ASN A 920 39.24 32.94 15.02
N SER A 921 39.75 31.97 15.79
CA SER A 921 39.13 31.53 17.04
C SER A 921 39.41 32.43 18.24
N ASN A 922 40.34 33.39 18.15
CA ASN A 922 40.81 34.16 19.31
C ASN A 922 40.10 35.53 19.47
N VAL A 923 39.26 35.93 18.53
CA VAL A 923 38.46 37.19 18.56
C VAL A 923 39.33 38.44 18.80
N GLU A 924 40.55 38.48 18.26
CA GLU A 924 41.39 39.68 18.33
C GLU A 924 41.04 40.61 17.14
N GLU A 925 40.64 41.85 17.44
CA GLU A 925 40.38 42.85 16.41
C GLU A 925 41.65 43.13 15.58
N ASN A 926 41.46 43.33 14.27
CA ASN A 926 42.54 43.61 13.32
C ASN A 926 43.59 42.49 13.18
N SER A 927 43.19 41.22 13.36
CA SER A 927 44.05 40.08 13.08
C SER A 927 44.46 40.05 11.61
N THR A 928 45.68 39.59 11.33
CA THR A 928 46.18 39.38 9.97
C THR A 928 46.76 37.98 9.84
N THR A 929 46.78 37.44 8.63
CA THR A 929 47.40 36.15 8.35
C THR A 929 48.21 36.21 7.06
N VAL A 930 49.15 35.29 6.89
CA VAL A 930 49.97 35.19 5.69
C VAL A 930 49.61 33.91 4.95
N ILE A 931 49.22 34.04 3.68
CA ILE A 931 49.02 32.91 2.76
C ILE A 931 50.08 32.96 1.66
N THR A 932 50.24 31.86 0.92
CA THR A 932 51.18 31.77 -0.20
C THR A 932 50.41 31.50 -1.49
N ASN A 933 50.76 32.19 -2.57
CA ASN A 933 50.26 31.83 -3.90
C ASN A 933 50.92 30.52 -4.35
N THR A 934 50.23 29.40 -4.19
CA THR A 934 50.72 28.09 -4.63
C THR A 934 50.31 27.74 -6.06
N LEU A 935 49.67 28.65 -6.80
CA LEU A 935 49.37 28.47 -8.23
C LEU A 935 50.66 28.60 -9.05
N ALA A 936 50.71 27.93 -10.20
CA ALA A 936 51.90 27.93 -11.05
C ALA A 936 52.14 29.27 -11.77
N GLY A 937 51.08 30.08 -11.94
CA GLY A 937 51.11 31.37 -12.63
C GLY A 937 50.87 32.55 -11.71
N ARG A 938 51.13 33.75 -12.24
CA ARG A 938 50.71 34.99 -11.58
C ARG A 938 49.19 34.97 -11.42
N ALA A 939 48.71 35.37 -10.25
CA ALA A 939 47.30 35.33 -9.92
C ALA A 939 46.80 36.68 -9.43
N LYS A 940 45.52 36.99 -9.70
CA LYS A 940 44.79 38.05 -9.04
C LYS A 940 44.21 37.53 -7.73
N ALA A 941 44.63 38.07 -6.60
CA ALA A 941 44.07 37.80 -5.28
C ALA A 941 42.99 38.82 -4.94
N GLU A 942 41.79 38.36 -4.60
CA GLU A 942 40.63 39.18 -4.23
C GLU A 942 40.14 38.78 -2.83
N TRP A 943 40.26 39.70 -1.88
CA TRP A 943 39.91 39.50 -0.46
C TRP A 943 38.50 40.02 -0.18
N PHE A 944 37.65 39.18 0.41
CA PHE A 944 36.25 39.48 0.70
C PHE A 944 35.92 39.33 2.17
N ASP A 945 35.14 40.26 2.69
CA ASP A 945 34.49 40.14 3.99
C ASP A 945 33.35 39.09 3.89
N THR A 946 33.37 38.05 4.71
CA THR A 946 32.36 36.97 4.68
C THR A 946 31.02 37.37 5.29
N LYS A 947 30.97 38.46 6.07
CA LYS A 947 29.78 39.05 6.67
C LYS A 947 29.01 39.89 5.65
N THR A 948 29.71 40.73 4.87
CA THR A 948 29.10 41.73 3.98
C THR A 948 29.23 41.40 2.49
N GLY A 949 30.18 40.54 2.10
CA GLY A 949 30.52 40.28 0.71
C GLY A 949 31.35 41.39 0.05
N GLU A 950 31.77 42.40 0.80
CA GLU A 950 32.55 43.53 0.28
C GLU A 950 33.96 43.09 -0.14
N LEU A 951 34.41 43.54 -1.30
CA LEU A 951 35.80 43.38 -1.74
C LEU A 951 36.68 44.35 -0.96
N LEU A 952 37.47 43.82 -0.02
CA LEU A 952 38.35 44.57 0.87
C LEU A 952 39.64 45.02 0.18
N ARG A 953 40.23 44.13 -0.64
CA ARG A 953 41.47 44.40 -1.37
C ARG A 953 41.61 43.48 -2.57
N ALA A 954 42.17 43.99 -3.66
CA ALA A 954 42.60 43.17 -4.80
C ALA A 954 44.05 43.51 -5.19
N GLU A 955 44.85 42.49 -5.48
CA GLU A 955 46.27 42.64 -5.83
C GLU A 955 46.73 41.51 -6.77
N GLU A 956 47.75 41.77 -7.59
CA GLU A 956 48.43 40.74 -8.38
C GLU A 956 49.57 40.12 -7.59
N VAL A 957 49.75 38.82 -7.74
CA VAL A 957 50.67 38.04 -6.91
C VAL A 957 51.44 37.07 -7.78
N ASP A 958 52.76 37.16 -7.73
CA ASP A 958 53.64 36.21 -8.41
C ASP A 958 53.53 34.80 -7.78
N PRO A 959 53.86 33.74 -8.54
CA PRO A 959 53.97 32.39 -7.99
C PRO A 959 54.89 32.35 -6.77
N GLU A 960 54.55 31.53 -5.78
CA GLU A 960 55.31 31.33 -4.52
C GLU A 960 55.45 32.57 -3.62
N ALA A 961 54.93 33.73 -4.04
CA ALA A 961 54.94 34.92 -3.20
C ALA A 961 53.91 34.83 -2.07
N THR A 962 54.29 35.37 -0.91
CA THR A 962 53.44 35.45 0.28
C THR A 962 52.60 36.73 0.29
N LEU A 963 51.38 36.62 0.81
CA LEU A 963 50.38 37.69 0.88
C LEU A 963 49.89 37.82 2.32
N THR A 964 49.95 39.02 2.86
CA THR A 964 49.38 39.31 4.19
C THR A 964 47.95 39.79 4.03
N SER A 965 46.96 39.12 4.62
CA SER A 965 45.55 39.50 4.54
C SER A 965 45.29 40.96 4.97
N PRO A 966 44.23 41.62 4.48
CA PRO A 966 43.64 42.75 5.18
C PRO A 966 43.32 42.39 6.65
N PRO A 967 43.26 43.37 7.56
CA PRO A 967 42.83 43.12 8.93
C PRO A 967 41.40 42.58 8.97
N PHE A 968 41.16 41.54 9.78
CA PHE A 968 39.83 40.93 9.97
C PHE A 968 39.64 40.50 11.43
N THR A 969 38.39 40.33 11.86
CA THR A 969 38.07 39.97 13.25
C THR A 969 37.79 38.47 13.41
N ARG A 970 36.78 37.95 12.70
CA ARG A 970 36.32 36.56 12.84
C ARG A 970 36.73 35.68 11.69
N ASP A 971 36.50 36.13 10.47
CA ASP A 971 36.72 35.34 9.28
C ASP A 971 36.89 36.21 8.04
N ILE A 972 37.60 35.68 7.04
CA ILE A 972 37.83 36.32 5.76
C ILE A 972 37.92 35.26 4.65
N PHE A 973 37.48 35.60 3.45
CA PHE A 973 37.58 34.76 2.26
C PHE A 973 38.51 35.41 1.23
N VAL A 974 39.30 34.60 0.53
CA VAL A 974 40.11 35.09 -0.58
C VAL A 974 40.07 34.14 -1.76
N LYS A 975 39.95 34.72 -2.95
CA LYS A 975 39.97 34.04 -4.23
C LYS A 975 41.20 34.46 -5.01
N LEU A 976 42.09 33.52 -5.30
CA LEU A 976 43.21 33.69 -6.22
C LEU A 976 42.83 33.06 -7.55
N SER A 977 42.87 33.84 -8.63
CA SER A 977 42.61 33.36 -10.00
C SER A 977 43.82 33.65 -10.87
N VAL A 978 44.32 32.64 -11.61
CA VAL A 978 45.41 32.83 -12.57
C VAL A 978 45.03 33.90 -13.60
N LEU A 979 45.97 34.81 -13.88
CA LEU A 979 45.81 35.91 -14.85
C LEU A 979 45.92 35.46 -16.31
#